data_AF-A0A561WIN6-F1
#
_entry.id   AF-A0A561WIN6-F1
#
_cell.length_a   1.000
_cell.length_b   1.000
_cell.length_c   1.000
_cell.angle_alpha   90.00
_cell.angle_beta   90.00
_cell.angle_gamma   90.00
#
_symmetry.space_group_name_H-M   'P 1'
#
loop_
_entity.id
_entity.type
_entity.pdbx_description
1 polymer ?
#
loop_
_entity_poly.entity_id
_entity_poly.type
_entity_poly.pdbx_seq_one_letter_code
_entity_poly.pdbx_strand_id
1 'polypeptide(L)'
;MSEDRWNTVLVLGGIRSGKSAFAESLVADAPAVRYVATAVGGEDDPEWLARIEEHQRRRPQSWSTEETGADPARLTELLSEAGPDDTLLVDDLGGWVAAVLDPARQPKDDEADVAALAAAVRSCSARVVLVSPEVGLSLVPVTPVGRAFADALGTTNQALADACDGVALVVAGQPTWLKGGTSVVPAAAPRPRPAVAATPAPPPPPAAPVFVTPPATPGFTDAPAGATVVAPVTVAERAAPDRSGALGESTQTLPLVASGLTRIEPGMDLPLPSSDAGPDARERLGQVDLPGAGLGMLGEAIEFAAATQDTTTPRPWSSVRVVVVAGRHGGGAAAGADPQDAERRIAETERGLGLLGRLAAQAGADIAVLRTPPTAAMEDGPVAEEHAVEAALRQGWQLADEAADAGRDALLLAGIGVGVESAATAVLAATTGAEAAATLPRVLLPGGRFDDHAWMLRCAAIRDALHRIRHEPRGATDILREIGGLDLAVATGLLLGAAARRVPVLLDGPLGIAAGLVARDLAGQTRHWCLLPEAGTLALVKQGADVLGLTPVLQLGLDLGEGANALAALPLLRTATGLAAALPVHPALLADHGDAGLSDDLDDAPVAGSTTPDDPDPSRAAAPHGATDGSRAAQPAPHGDADASRAGQPAPHGDADASRAGQPAPHGDADASRAGQPAAPSGNADRGRAAEPGGTPGGTGIAGANATFGSDAGPVTGSAGGVEGSGAEGGAAGRS
;
A
#
# COMPACT_ATOMS: atom_id res chain seq x y z
N MET A 1 15.75 -42.70 12.27
CA MET A 1 17.18 -42.97 11.96
C MET A 1 17.82 -43.37 13.30
N SER A 2 19.14 -43.24 13.55
CA SER A 2 19.56 -43.16 14.97
C SER A 2 19.29 -41.73 15.39
N GLU A 3 18.29 -41.53 16.26
CA GLU A 3 17.94 -40.20 16.77
C GLU A 3 19.00 -39.68 17.78
N ASP A 4 19.87 -40.56 18.29
CA ASP A 4 20.92 -40.34 19.30
C ASP A 4 22.10 -39.43 18.85
N ARG A 5 21.98 -38.70 17.74
CA ARG A 5 23.10 -37.98 17.10
C ARG A 5 23.29 -36.54 17.59
N TRP A 6 22.26 -35.92 18.17
CA TRP A 6 22.24 -34.50 18.52
C TRP A 6 21.67 -34.32 19.92
N ASN A 7 22.39 -33.62 20.81
CA ASN A 7 21.84 -33.24 22.11
C ASN A 7 20.93 -32.02 21.94
N THR A 8 21.29 -31.11 21.04
CA THR A 8 20.57 -29.86 20.78
C THR A 8 20.15 -29.73 19.32
N VAL A 9 18.86 -29.50 19.07
CA VAL A 9 18.31 -29.33 17.71
C VAL A 9 17.41 -28.09 17.63
N LEU A 10 17.70 -27.21 16.68
CA LEU A 10 16.81 -26.09 16.30
C LEU A 10 15.94 -26.48 15.10
N VAL A 11 14.63 -26.36 15.25
CA VAL A 11 13.61 -26.61 14.24
C VAL A 11 13.00 -25.28 13.80
N LEU A 12 13.36 -24.86 12.59
CA LEU A 12 12.87 -23.65 11.93
C LEU A 12 11.70 -23.98 10.99
N GLY A 13 10.78 -23.05 10.79
CA GLY A 13 9.77 -23.15 9.73
C GLY A 13 8.70 -22.07 9.78
N GLY A 14 8.10 -21.77 8.63
CA GLY A 14 7.02 -20.80 8.50
C GLY A 14 5.69 -21.25 9.12
N ILE A 15 4.67 -20.40 9.07
CA ILE A 15 3.31 -20.70 9.54
C ILE A 15 2.75 -21.94 8.82
N ARG A 16 2.17 -22.88 9.58
CA ARG A 16 1.62 -24.18 9.09
C ARG A 16 2.64 -25.05 8.31
N SER A 17 3.94 -24.79 8.45
CA SER A 17 5.03 -25.60 7.84
C SER A 17 5.07 -27.06 8.29
N GLY A 18 4.56 -27.36 9.49
CA GLY A 18 4.74 -28.64 10.18
C GLY A 18 5.83 -28.64 11.25
N LYS A 19 6.47 -27.49 11.55
CA LYS A 19 7.58 -27.35 12.52
C LYS A 19 7.35 -28.11 13.84
N SER A 20 6.24 -27.86 14.53
CA SER A 20 5.92 -28.47 15.82
C SER A 20 5.72 -29.99 15.72
N ALA A 21 5.02 -30.49 14.69
CA ALA A 21 4.80 -31.93 14.50
C ALA A 21 6.10 -32.69 14.17
N PHE A 22 7.05 -32.05 13.48
CA PHE A 22 8.39 -32.61 13.29
C PHE A 22 9.19 -32.59 14.61
N ALA A 23 9.15 -31.50 15.36
CA ALA A 23 9.79 -31.39 16.67
C ALA A 23 9.24 -32.40 17.71
N GLU A 24 7.93 -32.60 17.76
CA GLU A 24 7.25 -33.66 18.52
C GLU A 24 7.81 -35.04 18.15
N SER A 25 8.03 -35.31 16.86
CA SER A 25 8.62 -36.57 16.39
C SER A 25 10.09 -36.76 16.78
N LEU A 26 10.83 -35.68 17.07
CA LEU A 26 12.22 -35.73 17.55
C LEU A 26 12.34 -35.98 19.07
N VAL A 27 11.23 -36.12 19.80
CA VAL A 27 11.18 -36.48 21.24
C VAL A 27 10.15 -37.57 21.57
N ALA A 28 9.53 -38.19 20.57
CA ALA A 28 8.46 -39.18 20.75
C ALA A 28 8.92 -40.52 21.35
N ASP A 29 10.22 -40.78 21.36
CA ASP A 29 10.88 -41.93 21.99
C ASP A 29 11.27 -41.70 23.45
N ALA A 30 11.27 -40.44 23.93
CA ALA A 30 11.70 -40.09 25.28
C ALA A 30 10.67 -40.55 26.34
N PRO A 31 11.11 -41.09 27.50
CA PRO A 31 10.22 -41.63 28.52
C PRO A 31 9.39 -40.55 29.24
N ALA A 32 9.92 -39.33 29.30
CA ALA A 32 9.25 -38.12 29.77
C ALA A 32 9.80 -36.92 28.96
N VAL A 33 8.96 -35.92 28.74
CA VAL A 33 9.36 -34.68 28.05
C VAL A 33 8.80 -33.49 28.83
N ARG A 34 9.65 -32.49 29.07
CA ARG A 34 9.24 -31.19 29.59
C ARG A 34 8.96 -30.27 28.40
N TYR A 35 7.69 -30.08 28.08
CA TYR A 35 7.26 -29.08 27.11
C TYR A 35 7.38 -27.69 27.77
N VAL A 36 8.11 -26.77 27.13
CA VAL A 36 8.25 -25.39 27.60
C VAL A 36 7.48 -24.46 26.66
N ALA A 37 6.41 -23.86 27.18
CA ALA A 37 5.60 -22.89 26.47
C ALA A 37 6.12 -21.47 26.73
N THR A 38 6.44 -20.75 25.66
CA THR A 38 7.10 -19.44 25.67
C THR A 38 6.21 -18.31 25.14
N ALA A 39 4.93 -18.61 24.85
CA ALA A 39 3.95 -17.63 24.37
C ALA A 39 3.38 -16.79 25.52
N VAL A 40 3.09 -15.52 25.22
CA VAL A 40 2.50 -14.55 26.15
C VAL A 40 1.32 -13.86 25.45
N GLY A 41 0.16 -13.85 26.10
CA GLY A 41 -1.06 -13.21 25.58
C GLY A 41 -1.90 -14.05 24.62
N GLY A 42 -3.00 -13.45 24.15
CA GLY A 42 -4.01 -14.08 23.29
C GLY A 42 -5.20 -14.70 24.05
N GLU A 43 -5.41 -14.36 25.32
CA GLU A 43 -6.54 -14.85 26.14
C GLU A 43 -7.92 -14.45 25.57
N ASP A 44 -7.98 -13.37 24.79
CA ASP A 44 -9.20 -12.88 24.12
C ASP A 44 -9.37 -13.36 22.65
N ASP A 45 -8.48 -14.20 22.11
CA ASP A 45 -8.56 -14.71 20.72
C ASP A 45 -9.04 -16.18 20.66
N PRO A 46 -10.28 -16.44 20.17
CA PRO A 46 -10.81 -17.80 20.05
C PRO A 46 -10.08 -18.70 19.04
N GLU A 47 -9.45 -18.17 17.99
CA GLU A 47 -8.67 -18.97 17.02
C GLU A 47 -7.28 -19.32 17.58
N TRP A 48 -6.76 -18.51 18.49
CA TRP A 48 -5.54 -18.79 19.27
C TRP A 48 -5.80 -19.83 20.35
N LEU A 49 -6.83 -19.65 21.18
CA LEU A 49 -7.22 -20.61 22.22
C LEU A 49 -7.51 -22.00 21.62
N ALA A 50 -8.23 -22.07 20.50
CA ALA A 50 -8.50 -23.34 19.81
C ALA A 50 -7.23 -24.05 19.30
N ARG A 51 -6.18 -23.30 18.91
CA ARG A 51 -4.86 -23.87 18.58
C ARG A 51 -4.16 -24.41 19.81
N ILE A 52 -4.23 -23.71 20.94
CA ILE A 52 -3.64 -24.15 22.21
C ILE A 52 -4.31 -25.45 22.66
N GLU A 53 -5.64 -25.54 22.65
CA GLU A 53 -6.38 -26.76 22.95
C GLU A 53 -6.00 -27.93 22.02
N GLU A 54 -5.94 -27.70 20.70
CA GLU A 54 -5.54 -28.73 19.75
C GLU A 54 -4.09 -29.20 19.96
N HIS A 55 -3.18 -28.30 20.35
CA HIS A 55 -1.79 -28.63 20.64
C HIS A 55 -1.65 -29.40 21.94
N GLN A 56 -2.30 -28.96 23.02
CA GLN A 56 -2.36 -29.67 24.29
C GLN A 56 -2.94 -31.09 24.11
N ARG A 57 -4.04 -31.22 23.36
CA ARG A 57 -4.73 -32.50 23.07
C ARG A 57 -3.88 -33.50 22.27
N ARG A 58 -2.84 -33.05 21.56
CA ARG A 58 -1.90 -33.93 20.83
C ARG A 58 -0.77 -34.48 21.70
N ARG A 59 -0.50 -33.88 22.87
CA ARG A 59 0.60 -34.28 23.76
C ARG A 59 0.27 -35.56 24.54
N PRO A 60 1.20 -36.51 24.70
CA PRO A 60 1.06 -37.64 25.63
C PRO A 60 0.88 -37.18 27.09
N GLN A 61 0.10 -37.91 27.89
CA GLN A 61 -0.08 -37.63 29.33
C GLN A 61 1.20 -37.82 30.18
N SER A 62 2.28 -38.35 29.59
CA SER A 62 3.61 -38.43 30.23
C SER A 62 4.45 -37.15 30.08
N TRP A 63 3.96 -36.14 29.37
CA TRP A 63 4.65 -34.86 29.19
C TRP A 63 4.20 -33.86 30.26
N SER A 64 5.16 -33.22 30.93
CA SER A 64 4.88 -32.02 31.72
C SER A 64 4.86 -30.79 30.82
N THR A 65 4.02 -29.81 31.13
CA THR A 65 4.07 -28.47 30.51
C THR A 65 4.50 -27.46 31.56
N GLU A 66 5.46 -26.62 31.24
CA GLU A 66 5.91 -25.48 32.03
C GLU A 66 5.81 -24.22 31.15
N GLU A 67 5.31 -23.12 31.71
CA GLU A 67 5.04 -21.88 30.98
C GLU A 67 5.99 -20.81 31.52
N THR A 68 6.79 -20.18 30.66
CA THR A 68 7.79 -19.18 31.10
C THR A 68 7.16 -17.81 31.41
N GLY A 69 5.96 -17.55 30.89
CA GLY A 69 5.30 -16.26 31.00
C GLY A 69 6.11 -15.13 30.36
N ALA A 70 5.89 -13.90 30.85
CA ALA A 70 6.53 -12.68 30.37
C ALA A 70 7.97 -12.46 30.89
N ASP A 71 8.65 -13.51 31.38
CA ASP A 71 10.04 -13.43 31.83
C ASP A 71 10.98 -14.19 30.88
N PRO A 72 11.74 -13.50 30.01
CA PRO A 72 12.74 -14.12 29.14
C PRO A 72 13.82 -14.91 29.88
N ALA A 73 14.15 -14.56 31.13
CA ALA A 73 15.19 -15.23 31.89
C ALA A 73 14.79 -16.65 32.30
N ARG A 74 13.49 -16.92 32.53
CA ARG A 74 13.00 -18.23 32.99
C ARG A 74 13.32 -19.37 32.02
N LEU A 75 13.36 -19.10 30.71
CA LEU A 75 13.79 -20.09 29.71
C LEU A 75 15.28 -20.45 29.87
N THR A 76 16.12 -19.44 30.11
CA THR A 76 17.58 -19.58 30.30
C THR A 76 17.90 -20.30 31.62
N GLU A 77 17.13 -20.04 32.69
CA GLU A 77 17.19 -20.81 33.94
C GLU A 77 16.89 -22.29 33.68
N LEU A 78 15.76 -22.60 33.02
CA LEU A 78 15.32 -23.98 32.78
C LEU A 78 16.32 -24.81 31.97
N LEU A 79 16.94 -24.20 30.96
CA LEU A 79 18.01 -24.84 30.18
C LEU A 79 19.31 -25.03 30.99
N SER A 80 19.50 -24.26 32.05
CA SER A 80 20.65 -24.36 32.96
C SER A 80 20.42 -25.35 34.12
N GLU A 81 19.16 -25.55 34.53
CA GLU A 81 18.73 -26.52 35.55
C GLU A 81 18.62 -27.96 35.00
N ALA A 82 18.51 -28.12 33.68
CA ALA A 82 18.25 -29.41 33.03
C ALA A 82 19.43 -30.40 33.10
N GLY A 83 19.16 -31.60 33.63
CA GLY A 83 20.13 -32.69 33.77
C GLY A 83 20.31 -33.52 32.49
N PRO A 84 21.34 -34.39 32.44
CA PRO A 84 21.65 -35.18 31.24
C PRO A 84 20.59 -36.23 30.89
N ASP A 85 19.72 -36.59 31.85
CA ASP A 85 18.60 -37.51 31.65
C ASP A 85 17.27 -36.78 31.30
N ASP A 86 17.24 -35.44 31.31
CA ASP A 86 16.06 -34.66 30.91
C ASP A 86 15.89 -34.62 29.38
N THR A 87 14.65 -34.46 28.91
CA THR A 87 14.32 -34.09 27.52
C THR A 87 13.38 -32.88 27.52
N LEU A 88 13.76 -31.81 26.83
CA LEU A 88 13.03 -30.54 26.75
C LEU A 88 12.59 -30.26 25.30
N LEU A 89 11.35 -29.79 25.14
CA LEU A 89 10.81 -29.31 23.87
C LEU A 89 10.25 -27.89 24.07
N VAL A 90 10.90 -26.89 23.46
CA VAL A 90 10.49 -25.47 23.54
C VAL A 90 9.76 -25.10 22.26
N ASP A 91 8.45 -24.82 22.31
CA ASP A 91 7.64 -24.42 21.14
C ASP A 91 6.60 -23.33 21.57
N ASP A 92 6.69 -22.06 21.13
CA ASP A 92 7.67 -21.51 20.17
C ASP A 92 8.34 -20.18 20.56
N LEU A 93 9.60 -20.07 20.12
CA LEU A 93 10.51 -18.97 20.45
C LEU A 93 10.06 -17.59 19.93
N GLY A 94 9.06 -17.52 19.06
CA GLY A 94 8.43 -16.25 18.69
C GLY A 94 7.77 -15.58 19.89
N GLY A 95 7.18 -16.35 20.80
CA GLY A 95 6.67 -15.84 22.07
C GLY A 95 7.76 -15.28 22.98
N TRP A 96 8.90 -15.96 23.06
CA TRP A 96 10.06 -15.50 23.85
C TRP A 96 10.63 -14.19 23.29
N VAL A 97 10.80 -14.07 21.97
CA VAL A 97 11.25 -12.82 21.33
C VAL A 97 10.25 -11.68 21.52
N ALA A 98 8.95 -11.96 21.54
CA ALA A 98 7.93 -10.94 21.85
C ALA A 98 8.03 -10.43 23.30
N ALA A 99 8.38 -11.29 24.26
CA ALA A 99 8.62 -10.90 25.66
C ALA A 99 9.96 -10.16 25.86
N VAL A 100 10.99 -10.47 25.04
CA VAL A 100 12.26 -9.71 25.05
C VAL A 100 12.04 -8.26 24.59
N LEU A 101 11.25 -8.06 23.53
CA LEU A 101 11.00 -6.76 22.87
C LEU A 101 9.97 -5.86 23.58
N ASP A 102 9.61 -6.12 24.84
CA ASP A 102 8.68 -5.26 25.59
C ASP A 102 9.25 -3.83 25.73
N PRO A 103 8.56 -2.77 25.26
CA PRO A 103 8.98 -1.37 25.41
C PRO A 103 9.18 -0.87 26.86
N ALA A 104 8.77 -1.64 27.88
CA ALA A 104 9.12 -1.40 29.28
C ALA A 104 10.58 -1.74 29.63
N ARG A 105 11.29 -2.49 28.78
CA ARG A 105 12.70 -2.89 28.92
C ARG A 105 13.62 -1.91 28.18
N GLN A 106 14.93 -1.92 28.48
CA GLN A 106 15.87 -1.02 27.81
C GLN A 106 16.49 -1.71 26.58
N PRO A 107 16.68 -1.03 25.43
CA PRO A 107 17.24 -1.61 24.19
C PRO A 107 18.71 -2.10 24.23
N LYS A 108 19.24 -2.39 25.42
CA LYS A 108 20.53 -3.06 25.65
C LYS A 108 20.38 -4.45 26.24
N ASP A 109 19.20 -4.80 26.74
CA ASP A 109 18.97 -6.06 27.44
C ASP A 109 18.77 -7.20 26.42
N ASP A 110 18.16 -6.92 25.26
CA ASP A 110 17.82 -7.85 24.18
C ASP A 110 19.03 -8.66 23.66
N GLU A 111 20.14 -7.99 23.31
CA GLU A 111 21.36 -8.67 22.85
C GLU A 111 21.98 -9.55 23.95
N ALA A 112 21.86 -9.14 25.21
CA ALA A 112 22.36 -9.88 26.35
C ALA A 112 21.52 -11.13 26.65
N ASP A 113 20.19 -11.03 26.55
CA ASP A 113 19.26 -12.15 26.70
C ASP A 113 19.47 -13.20 25.60
N VAL A 114 19.60 -12.79 24.33
CA VAL A 114 19.89 -13.70 23.21
C VAL A 114 21.25 -14.37 23.40
N ALA A 115 22.28 -13.64 23.83
CA ALA A 115 23.59 -14.21 24.12
C ALA A 115 23.56 -15.19 25.30
N ALA A 116 22.78 -14.90 26.35
CA ALA A 116 22.60 -15.75 27.53
C ALA A 116 21.84 -17.04 27.20
N LEU A 117 20.72 -16.94 26.47
CA LEU A 117 19.95 -18.10 26.01
C LEU A 117 20.81 -19.03 25.14
N ALA A 118 21.52 -18.46 24.16
CA ALA A 118 22.42 -19.23 23.31
C ALA A 118 23.61 -19.84 24.10
N ALA A 119 24.05 -19.21 25.19
CA ALA A 119 25.06 -19.78 26.09
C ALA A 119 24.49 -20.96 26.90
N ALA A 120 23.29 -20.83 27.47
CA ALA A 120 22.63 -21.91 28.21
C ALA A 120 22.42 -23.14 27.31
N VAL A 121 21.94 -22.95 26.07
CA VAL A 121 21.80 -24.03 25.07
C VAL A 121 23.14 -24.72 24.79
N ARG A 122 24.24 -23.97 24.62
CA ARG A 122 25.59 -24.55 24.40
C ARG A 122 26.13 -25.33 25.61
N SER A 123 25.66 -25.05 26.82
CA SER A 123 26.09 -25.72 28.06
C SER A 123 25.11 -26.77 28.56
N CYS A 124 23.91 -26.85 27.98
CA CYS A 124 22.87 -27.75 28.42
C CYS A 124 23.28 -29.21 28.20
N SER A 125 23.14 -30.04 29.23
CA SER A 125 23.49 -31.46 29.15
C SER A 125 22.34 -32.36 28.70
N ALA A 126 21.12 -31.85 28.73
CA ALA A 126 19.88 -32.52 28.36
C ALA A 126 19.70 -32.65 26.84
N ARG A 127 18.70 -33.45 26.44
CA ARG A 127 18.21 -33.49 25.05
C ARG A 127 17.23 -32.33 24.83
N VAL A 128 17.60 -31.31 24.06
CA VAL A 128 16.80 -30.09 23.84
C VAL A 128 16.40 -29.97 22.38
N VAL A 129 15.09 -29.86 22.13
CA VAL A 129 14.54 -29.44 20.83
C VAL A 129 13.94 -28.04 20.97
N LEU A 130 14.50 -27.09 20.23
CA LEU A 130 14.04 -25.70 20.14
C LEU A 130 13.22 -25.52 18.87
N VAL A 131 12.04 -24.92 18.97
CA VAL A 131 11.19 -24.64 17.81
C VAL A 131 11.00 -23.14 17.66
N SER A 132 11.31 -22.61 16.48
CA SER A 132 11.21 -21.19 16.18
C SER A 132 10.45 -20.95 14.87
N PRO A 133 9.61 -19.90 14.79
CA PRO A 133 9.11 -19.44 13.50
C PRO A 133 10.27 -18.93 12.63
N GLU A 134 10.25 -19.27 11.34
CA GLU A 134 11.14 -18.66 10.36
C GLU A 134 10.37 -17.64 9.52
N VAL A 135 10.50 -16.36 9.91
CA VAL A 135 9.77 -15.23 9.32
C VAL A 135 10.57 -14.47 8.26
N GLY A 136 11.90 -14.65 8.19
CA GLY A 136 12.75 -14.01 7.19
C GLY A 136 12.51 -14.53 5.76
N LEU A 137 11.73 -15.60 5.62
CA LEU A 137 11.24 -16.15 4.34
C LEU A 137 9.83 -15.63 3.97
N SER A 138 9.29 -14.67 4.73
CA SER A 138 8.00 -14.01 4.50
C SER A 138 8.18 -12.64 3.84
N LEU A 139 7.06 -11.94 3.58
CA LEU A 139 7.09 -10.50 3.28
C LEU A 139 7.59 -9.71 4.50
N VAL A 140 8.39 -8.68 4.25
CA VAL A 140 8.85 -7.74 5.30
C VAL A 140 7.63 -7.07 5.96
N PRO A 141 7.47 -7.11 7.30
CA PRO A 141 6.31 -6.53 7.95
C PRO A 141 6.15 -5.02 7.71
N VAL A 142 4.91 -4.58 7.47
CA VAL A 142 4.59 -3.18 7.18
C VAL A 142 4.72 -2.27 8.40
N THR A 143 4.51 -2.79 9.62
CA THR A 143 4.65 -2.01 10.87
C THR A 143 6.11 -1.98 11.36
N PRO A 144 6.56 -0.88 12.02
CA PRO A 144 7.88 -0.83 12.63
C PRO A 144 8.10 -1.93 13.69
N VAL A 145 7.09 -2.21 14.51
CA VAL A 145 7.11 -3.28 15.52
C VAL A 145 7.28 -4.65 14.88
N GLY A 146 6.59 -4.92 13.75
CA GLY A 146 6.75 -6.17 13.02
C GLY A 146 8.15 -6.35 12.43
N ARG A 147 8.80 -5.27 11.99
CA ARG A 147 10.21 -5.33 11.52
C ARG A 147 11.17 -5.59 12.67
N ALA A 148 11.06 -4.86 13.77
CA ALA A 148 11.85 -5.11 14.97
C ALA A 148 11.72 -6.57 15.46
N PHE A 149 10.49 -7.12 15.45
CA PHE A 149 10.24 -8.53 15.74
C PHE A 149 10.93 -9.48 14.76
N ALA A 150 10.83 -9.22 13.44
CA ALA A 150 11.47 -10.06 12.42
C ALA A 150 13.02 -10.02 12.51
N ASP A 151 13.60 -8.83 12.74
CA ASP A 151 15.04 -8.63 12.85
C ASP A 151 15.59 -9.28 14.15
N ALA A 152 14.90 -9.13 15.28
CA ALA A 152 15.26 -9.77 16.54
C ALA A 152 15.10 -11.30 16.50
N LEU A 153 14.02 -11.81 15.88
CA LEU A 153 13.79 -13.24 15.71
C LEU A 153 14.82 -13.85 14.75
N GLY A 154 15.17 -13.16 13.66
CA GLY A 154 16.25 -13.57 12.76
C GLY A 154 17.63 -13.58 13.43
N THR A 155 17.90 -12.61 14.32
CA THR A 155 19.13 -12.55 15.13
C THR A 155 19.16 -13.70 16.15
N THR A 156 18.04 -13.97 16.82
CA THR A 156 17.88 -15.09 17.76
C THR A 156 18.04 -16.44 17.06
N ASN A 157 17.40 -16.64 15.92
CA ASN A 157 17.53 -17.85 15.10
C ASN A 157 18.98 -18.12 14.70
N GLN A 158 19.76 -17.10 14.35
CA GLN A 158 21.20 -17.24 14.04
C GLN A 158 22.01 -17.65 15.28
N ALA A 159 21.86 -16.94 16.40
CA ALA A 159 22.58 -17.25 17.64
C ALA A 159 22.30 -18.67 18.16
N LEU A 160 21.06 -19.14 18.01
CA LEU A 160 20.64 -20.51 18.35
C LEU A 160 21.08 -21.55 17.30
N ALA A 161 21.09 -21.21 16.01
CA ALA A 161 21.61 -22.08 14.96
C ALA A 161 23.12 -22.33 15.11
N ASP A 162 23.88 -21.35 15.60
CA ASP A 162 25.28 -21.52 15.99
C ASP A 162 25.42 -22.35 17.28
N ALA A 163 24.52 -22.19 18.25
CA ALA A 163 24.52 -22.93 19.51
C ALA A 163 24.23 -24.44 19.35
N CYS A 164 23.29 -24.83 18.48
CA CYS A 164 22.79 -26.21 18.41
C CYS A 164 23.68 -27.18 17.60
N ASP A 165 23.65 -28.48 17.91
CA ASP A 165 24.33 -29.53 17.13
C ASP A 165 23.66 -29.73 15.75
N GLY A 166 22.33 -29.69 15.73
CA GLY A 166 21.49 -29.86 14.55
C GLY A 166 20.62 -28.63 14.29
N VAL A 167 20.39 -28.33 13.01
CA VAL A 167 19.42 -27.30 12.57
C VAL A 167 18.65 -27.86 11.39
N ALA A 168 17.31 -27.82 11.47
CA ALA A 168 16.42 -28.30 10.41
C ALA A 168 15.39 -27.22 10.05
N LEU A 169 15.22 -26.96 8.75
CA LEU A 169 14.15 -26.13 8.20
C LEU A 169 13.03 -27.02 7.69
N VAL A 170 11.80 -26.84 8.19
CA VAL A 170 10.63 -27.62 7.78
C VAL A 170 9.81 -26.82 6.77
N VAL A 171 9.51 -27.43 5.62
CA VAL A 171 8.69 -26.85 4.55
C VAL A 171 7.67 -27.89 4.07
N ALA A 172 6.38 -27.57 4.09
CA ALA A 172 5.29 -28.47 3.70
C ALA A 172 5.38 -29.89 4.35
N GLY A 173 5.74 -29.94 5.63
CA GLY A 173 5.94 -31.17 6.40
C GLY A 173 7.25 -31.92 6.10
N GLN A 174 8.12 -31.39 5.25
CA GLN A 174 9.41 -32.00 4.88
C GLN A 174 10.56 -31.30 5.60
N PRO A 175 11.34 -31.99 6.47
CA PRO A 175 12.50 -31.42 7.14
C PRO A 175 13.74 -31.45 6.24
N THR A 176 14.43 -30.31 6.14
CA THR A 176 15.72 -30.15 5.46
C THR A 176 16.78 -29.76 6.47
N TRP A 177 17.77 -30.63 6.69
CA TRP A 177 18.85 -30.38 7.66
C TRP A 177 19.87 -29.38 7.09
N LEU A 178 19.96 -28.21 7.74
CA LEU A 178 20.92 -27.14 7.42
C LEU A 178 22.27 -27.37 8.14
N LYS A 179 22.22 -27.86 9.39
CA LYS A 179 23.39 -28.18 10.23
C LYS A 179 23.28 -29.61 10.74
N GLY A 180 24.40 -30.31 10.84
CA GLY A 180 24.47 -31.69 11.34
C GLY A 180 24.02 -32.80 10.37
N GLY A 181 23.32 -32.46 9.28
CA GLY A 181 22.85 -33.43 8.28
C GLY A 181 23.96 -34.01 7.40
N THR A 182 23.97 -35.33 7.20
CA THR A 182 24.75 -35.96 6.13
C THR A 182 23.93 -35.88 4.84
N SER A 183 24.48 -35.26 3.78
CA SER A 183 23.75 -35.13 2.51
C SER A 183 23.44 -36.50 1.89
N VAL A 184 22.15 -36.82 1.78
CA VAL A 184 21.63 -37.99 1.06
C VAL A 184 20.78 -37.48 -0.10
N VAL A 185 21.31 -37.60 -1.32
CA VAL A 185 20.53 -37.38 -2.54
C VAL A 185 19.38 -38.40 -2.56
N PRO A 186 18.11 -37.98 -2.70
CA PRO A 186 16.99 -38.91 -2.73
C PRO A 186 17.13 -39.88 -3.91
N ALA A 187 17.22 -41.18 -3.61
CA ALA A 187 17.14 -42.22 -4.64
C ALA A 187 15.77 -42.14 -5.33
N ALA A 188 15.76 -42.10 -6.67
CA ALA A 188 14.56 -41.82 -7.44
C ALA A 188 13.42 -42.81 -7.14
N ALA A 189 12.24 -42.28 -6.78
CA ALA A 189 11.07 -43.08 -6.50
C ALA A 189 10.66 -43.93 -7.74
N PRO A 190 10.20 -45.18 -7.55
CA PRO A 190 9.84 -46.05 -8.66
C PRO A 190 8.64 -45.50 -9.42
N ARG A 191 8.77 -45.35 -10.74
CA ARG A 191 7.70 -44.85 -11.61
C ARG A 191 6.45 -45.74 -11.49
N PRO A 192 5.23 -45.17 -11.33
CA PRO A 192 4.01 -45.95 -11.44
C PRO A 192 3.87 -46.53 -12.86
N ARG A 193 3.27 -47.73 -12.97
CA ARG A 193 2.98 -48.34 -14.27
C ARG A 193 1.88 -47.54 -14.99
N PRO A 194 1.91 -47.46 -16.34
CA PRO A 194 0.84 -46.81 -17.08
C PRO A 194 -0.48 -47.55 -16.86
N ALA A 195 -1.52 -46.82 -16.48
CA ALA A 195 -2.88 -47.35 -16.45
C ALA A 195 -3.35 -47.62 -17.90
N VAL A 196 -4.02 -48.75 -18.13
CA VAL A 196 -4.63 -49.05 -19.42
C VAL A 196 -5.81 -48.10 -19.62
N ALA A 197 -5.79 -47.32 -20.70
CA ALA A 197 -6.85 -46.37 -21.00
C ALA A 197 -8.17 -47.09 -21.26
N ALA A 198 -9.22 -46.72 -20.53
CA ALA A 198 -10.59 -47.12 -20.85
C ALA A 198 -11.09 -46.30 -22.06
N THR A 199 -11.65 -46.97 -23.05
CA THR A 199 -12.22 -46.32 -24.24
C THR A 199 -13.37 -45.39 -23.84
N PRO A 200 -13.34 -44.08 -24.16
CA PRO A 200 -14.45 -43.19 -23.89
C PRO A 200 -15.66 -43.54 -24.75
N ALA A 201 -16.87 -43.45 -24.18
CA ALA A 201 -18.12 -43.58 -24.93
C ALA A 201 -18.30 -42.39 -25.89
N PRO A 202 -18.98 -42.57 -27.03
CA PRO A 202 -19.22 -41.48 -27.97
C PRO A 202 -20.13 -40.39 -27.35
N PRO A 203 -19.88 -39.10 -27.63
CA PRO A 203 -20.71 -38.02 -27.12
C PRO A 203 -22.10 -38.02 -27.77
N PRO A 204 -23.13 -37.49 -27.08
CA PRO A 204 -24.44 -37.27 -27.67
C PRO A 204 -24.38 -36.20 -28.79
N PRO A 205 -25.31 -36.21 -29.76
CA PRO A 205 -25.34 -35.22 -30.84
C PRO A 205 -25.62 -33.81 -30.30
N PRO A 206 -25.12 -32.75 -30.97
CA PRO A 206 -25.30 -31.38 -30.54
C PRO A 206 -26.76 -30.93 -30.62
N ALA A 207 -27.18 -30.10 -29.66
CA ALA A 207 -28.46 -29.39 -29.73
C ALA A 207 -28.46 -28.38 -30.89
N ALA A 208 -29.62 -28.21 -31.53
CA ALA A 208 -29.79 -27.23 -32.62
C ALA A 208 -29.69 -25.78 -32.08
N PRO A 209 -29.18 -24.83 -32.88
CA PRO A 209 -29.01 -23.44 -32.43
C PRO A 209 -30.36 -22.75 -32.17
N VAL A 210 -30.50 -22.16 -30.98
CA VAL A 210 -31.63 -21.28 -30.64
C VAL A 210 -31.28 -19.86 -31.10
N PHE A 211 -31.92 -19.41 -32.17
CA PHE A 211 -31.81 -18.03 -32.62
C PHE A 211 -32.70 -17.13 -31.75
N VAL A 212 -32.08 -16.41 -30.81
CA VAL A 212 -32.75 -15.34 -30.06
C VAL A 212 -32.61 -14.04 -30.84
N THR A 213 -33.70 -13.61 -31.49
CA THR A 213 -33.82 -12.23 -31.99
C THR A 213 -33.69 -11.28 -30.79
N PRO A 214 -32.89 -10.20 -30.87
CA PRO A 214 -32.84 -9.23 -29.78
C PRO A 214 -34.25 -8.63 -29.56
N PRO A 215 -34.64 -8.34 -28.31
CA PRO A 215 -35.83 -7.55 -28.07
C PRO A 215 -35.66 -6.20 -28.80
N ALA A 216 -36.69 -5.78 -29.53
CA ALA A 216 -36.67 -4.49 -30.21
C ALA A 216 -36.43 -3.38 -29.18
N THR A 217 -35.60 -2.41 -29.53
CA THR A 217 -35.32 -1.22 -28.70
C THR A 217 -36.64 -0.65 -28.17
N PRO A 218 -36.78 -0.44 -26.84
CA PRO A 218 -37.88 0.35 -26.31
C PRO A 218 -37.77 1.76 -26.88
N GLY A 219 -38.57 2.04 -27.92
CA GLY A 219 -38.70 3.39 -28.44
C GLY A 219 -39.28 4.26 -27.34
N PHE A 220 -38.64 5.40 -27.06
CA PHE A 220 -39.25 6.45 -26.24
C PHE A 220 -40.40 7.08 -27.03
N THR A 221 -41.55 6.42 -27.00
CA THR A 221 -42.85 6.99 -27.37
C THR A 221 -43.48 7.64 -26.15
N ASP A 222 -44.18 8.76 -26.35
CA ASP A 222 -44.63 9.66 -25.29
C ASP A 222 -45.42 8.99 -24.15
N ALA A 223 -45.11 9.41 -22.91
CA ALA A 223 -45.96 9.24 -21.74
C ALA A 223 -46.68 10.57 -21.43
N PRO A 224 -47.90 10.54 -20.88
CA PRO A 224 -48.87 11.62 -21.10
C PRO A 224 -48.68 12.87 -20.21
N ALA A 225 -49.19 14.00 -20.71
CA ALA A 225 -49.34 15.22 -19.94
C ALA A 225 -50.30 15.01 -18.75
N GLY A 226 -49.79 15.17 -17.51
CA GLY A 226 -50.59 14.91 -16.32
C GLY A 226 -49.87 14.98 -14.97
N ALA A 227 -48.77 15.74 -14.84
CA ALA A 227 -48.06 15.94 -13.58
C ALA A 227 -47.81 17.44 -13.34
N THR A 228 -48.32 17.97 -12.23
CA THR A 228 -48.19 19.39 -11.89
C THR A 228 -46.78 19.70 -11.40
N VAL A 229 -45.98 20.36 -12.24
CA VAL A 229 -44.67 20.89 -11.84
C VAL A 229 -44.89 22.03 -10.84
N VAL A 230 -44.48 21.81 -9.59
CA VAL A 230 -44.29 22.91 -8.63
C VAL A 230 -43.09 23.71 -9.13
N ALA A 231 -43.29 25.00 -9.41
CA ALA A 231 -42.24 25.84 -9.98
C ALA A 231 -41.07 25.99 -8.98
N PRO A 232 -39.81 25.90 -9.43
CA PRO A 232 -38.66 26.15 -8.56
C PRO A 232 -38.65 27.61 -8.10
N VAL A 233 -38.46 27.82 -6.81
CA VAL A 233 -38.32 29.17 -6.24
C VAL A 233 -37.02 29.79 -6.76
N THR A 234 -37.13 30.87 -7.53
CA THR A 234 -35.97 31.64 -7.98
C THR A 234 -35.31 32.33 -6.80
N VAL A 235 -34.23 31.75 -6.28
CA VAL A 235 -33.33 32.46 -5.36
C VAL A 235 -32.66 33.59 -6.15
N ALA A 236 -32.91 34.83 -5.75
CA ALA A 236 -32.39 36.00 -6.44
C ALA A 236 -30.85 36.07 -6.33
N GLU A 237 -30.21 36.29 -7.47
CA GLU A 237 -28.76 36.44 -7.62
C GLU A 237 -28.26 37.64 -6.78
N ARG A 238 -27.66 37.36 -5.63
CA ARG A 238 -27.00 38.42 -4.82
C ARG A 238 -25.66 38.74 -5.45
N ALA A 239 -25.53 39.98 -5.94
CA ALA A 239 -24.29 40.51 -6.47
C ALA A 239 -23.13 40.31 -5.49
N ALA A 240 -21.98 39.86 -6.01
CA ALA A 240 -20.79 39.66 -5.21
C ALA A 240 -20.27 41.00 -4.64
N PRO A 241 -19.79 41.04 -3.38
CA PRO A 241 -19.16 42.24 -2.83
C PRO A 241 -17.85 42.53 -3.55
N ASP A 242 -17.58 43.82 -3.76
CA ASP A 242 -16.39 44.34 -4.44
C ASP A 242 -15.10 43.92 -3.70
N ARG A 243 -14.16 43.29 -4.41
CA ARG A 243 -12.86 42.87 -3.87
C ARG A 243 -11.77 43.95 -3.97
N SER A 244 -12.13 45.21 -4.22
CA SER A 244 -11.24 46.36 -4.22
C SER A 244 -10.89 46.87 -2.80
N GLY A 245 -10.16 46.09 -1.99
CA GLY A 245 -9.65 46.64 -0.71
C GLY A 245 -9.06 45.71 0.37
N ALA A 246 -8.17 44.77 0.04
CA ALA A 246 -7.36 44.06 1.05
C ALA A 246 -6.03 43.45 0.52
N LEU A 247 -5.45 43.99 -0.56
CA LEU A 247 -4.13 43.54 -1.04
C LEU A 247 -3.02 44.24 -0.25
N GLY A 248 -2.64 43.65 0.89
CA GLY A 248 -1.57 44.22 1.71
C GLY A 248 -1.36 43.57 3.07
N GLU A 249 -0.91 42.30 3.11
CA GLU A 249 0.30 41.94 3.88
C GLU A 249 0.80 40.51 3.56
N SER A 250 2.07 40.42 3.16
CA SER A 250 3.00 39.28 3.25
C SER A 250 2.50 37.82 3.15
N THR A 251 1.80 37.44 2.06
CA THR A 251 2.03 36.10 1.52
C THR A 251 3.37 36.10 0.77
N GLN A 252 4.46 35.67 1.39
CA GLN A 252 5.74 35.55 0.68
C GLN A 252 5.69 34.40 -0.33
N THR A 253 5.45 34.73 -1.60
CA THR A 253 5.59 33.78 -2.71
C THR A 253 7.04 33.29 -2.77
N LEU A 254 7.26 32.03 -2.42
CA LEU A 254 8.57 31.39 -2.54
C LEU A 254 9.07 31.49 -4.00
N PRO A 255 10.33 31.89 -4.23
CA PRO A 255 10.86 32.08 -5.57
C PRO A 255 11.24 30.76 -6.27
N LEU A 256 10.27 29.86 -6.48
CA LEU A 256 10.25 28.93 -7.63
C LEU A 256 9.70 29.67 -8.87
N VAL A 257 10.22 30.89 -9.08
CA VAL A 257 9.73 31.97 -9.95
C VAL A 257 9.44 31.49 -11.37
N ALA A 258 8.30 31.89 -11.96
CA ALA A 258 8.03 31.86 -13.41
C ALA A 258 8.63 30.62 -14.14
N SER A 259 8.30 29.44 -13.59
CA SER A 259 8.94 28.12 -13.73
C SER A 259 10.38 28.07 -14.26
N GLY A 260 11.27 28.87 -13.64
CA GLY A 260 12.72 28.94 -13.91
C GLY A 260 13.55 27.73 -13.49
N LEU A 261 12.93 26.55 -13.31
CA LEU A 261 13.63 25.28 -13.16
C LEU A 261 14.20 24.85 -14.52
N THR A 262 15.45 25.25 -14.80
CA THR A 262 16.16 24.84 -16.01
C THR A 262 16.39 23.32 -16.06
N ARG A 263 16.51 22.66 -14.89
CA ARG A 263 16.78 21.23 -14.75
C ARG A 263 16.00 20.62 -13.58
N ILE A 264 15.62 19.36 -13.73
CA ILE A 264 15.02 18.51 -12.70
C ILE A 264 16.13 17.54 -12.26
N GLU A 265 16.50 17.57 -10.99
CA GLU A 265 17.65 16.83 -10.44
C GLU A 265 17.28 16.17 -9.09
N PRO A 266 17.99 15.10 -8.66
CA PRO A 266 17.71 14.45 -7.38
C PRO A 266 17.95 15.36 -6.17
N GLY A 267 17.06 15.29 -5.17
CA GLY A 267 17.13 16.12 -3.97
C GLY A 267 16.45 17.48 -4.09
N MET A 268 15.51 17.63 -5.04
CA MET A 268 14.69 18.84 -5.15
C MET A 268 13.82 19.03 -3.90
N ASP A 269 13.78 20.26 -3.39
CA ASP A 269 12.84 20.66 -2.34
C ASP A 269 11.53 21.15 -2.96
N LEU A 270 10.42 20.55 -2.53
CA LEU A 270 9.05 20.85 -2.98
C LEU A 270 8.17 21.05 -1.74
N PRO A 271 7.12 21.89 -1.80
CA PRO A 271 6.27 22.14 -0.64
C PRO A 271 5.62 20.84 -0.15
N LEU A 272 5.44 20.71 1.17
CA LEU A 272 4.57 19.70 1.76
C LEU A 272 3.12 20.23 1.84
N PRO A 273 2.12 19.33 1.90
CA PRO A 273 0.78 19.66 2.37
C PRO A 273 0.80 20.15 3.83
N SER A 274 -0.33 20.69 4.30
CA SER A 274 -0.51 21.10 5.70
C SER A 274 -0.42 19.90 6.64
N SER A 275 0.42 19.98 7.67
CA SER A 275 0.59 18.93 8.68
C SER A 275 -0.61 18.82 9.62
N ASP A 276 -1.33 19.92 9.81
CA ASP A 276 -2.27 20.09 10.92
C ASP A 276 -3.72 19.94 10.40
N ALA A 277 -4.02 20.53 9.24
CA ALA A 277 -5.37 20.54 8.67
C ALA A 277 -5.95 19.14 8.39
N GLY A 278 -5.09 18.17 8.05
CA GLY A 278 -5.48 16.77 7.83
C GLY A 278 -5.99 16.09 9.11
N PRO A 279 -5.15 15.96 10.14
CA PRO A 279 -5.55 15.49 11.47
C PRO A 279 -6.73 16.25 12.06
N ASP A 280 -6.75 17.58 11.98
CA ASP A 280 -7.85 18.42 12.48
C ASP A 280 -9.18 18.10 11.78
N ALA A 281 -9.17 17.92 10.45
CA ALA A 281 -10.36 17.50 9.70
C ALA A 281 -10.83 16.10 10.12
N ARG A 282 -9.90 15.21 10.52
CA ARG A 282 -10.20 13.86 10.96
C ARG A 282 -10.74 13.81 12.39
N GLU A 283 -10.25 14.66 13.30
CA GLU A 283 -10.85 14.86 14.63
C GLU A 283 -12.26 15.46 14.50
N ARG A 284 -12.43 16.46 13.63
CA ARG A 284 -13.72 17.08 13.33
C ARG A 284 -14.81 16.07 12.91
N LEU A 285 -14.45 14.93 12.29
CA LEU A 285 -15.41 13.88 11.94
C LEU A 285 -16.09 13.24 13.17
N GLY A 286 -15.49 13.32 14.36
CA GLY A 286 -16.13 12.91 15.62
C GLY A 286 -17.10 13.96 16.20
N GLN A 287 -17.12 15.18 15.64
CA GLN A 287 -17.91 16.31 16.13
C GLN A 287 -19.12 16.64 15.23
N VAL A 288 -19.15 16.17 13.98
CA VAL A 288 -20.25 16.44 13.03
C VAL A 288 -21.49 15.58 13.30
N ASP A 289 -22.64 16.05 12.83
CA ASP A 289 -23.95 15.38 12.95
C ASP A 289 -24.05 14.13 12.04
N LEU A 290 -23.35 13.07 12.41
CA LEU A 290 -23.39 11.73 11.79
C LEU A 290 -23.99 10.71 12.79
N PRO A 291 -25.11 10.04 12.47
CA PRO A 291 -25.81 9.14 13.40
C PRO A 291 -25.17 7.74 13.53
N GLY A 292 -23.86 7.61 13.30
CA GLY A 292 -23.14 6.34 13.27
C GLY A 292 -21.62 6.54 13.40
N ALA A 293 -20.84 5.47 13.29
CA ALA A 293 -19.39 5.45 13.55
C ALA A 293 -18.51 6.13 12.46
N GLY A 294 -18.97 7.24 11.88
CA GLY A 294 -18.26 8.00 10.86
C GLY A 294 -18.27 7.37 9.46
N LEU A 295 -17.25 7.69 8.67
CA LEU A 295 -17.16 7.38 7.23
C LEU A 295 -16.17 6.24 6.89
N GLY A 296 -15.60 5.58 7.90
CA GLY A 296 -14.63 4.48 7.71
C GLY A 296 -13.39 4.90 6.92
N MET A 297 -12.95 4.06 5.97
CA MET A 297 -11.77 4.30 5.11
C MET A 297 -11.86 5.60 4.30
N LEU A 298 -13.07 6.06 3.95
CA LEU A 298 -13.26 7.34 3.24
C LEU A 298 -12.75 8.56 4.03
N GLY A 299 -12.49 8.40 5.34
CA GLY A 299 -11.79 9.37 6.16
C GLY A 299 -10.37 9.70 5.68
N GLU A 300 -9.67 8.77 5.04
CA GLU A 300 -8.33 9.00 4.47
C GLU A 300 -8.37 10.02 3.33
N ALA A 301 -9.39 9.96 2.47
CA ALA A 301 -9.60 10.95 1.41
C ALA A 301 -10.00 12.33 1.96
N ILE A 302 -10.64 12.40 3.13
CA ILE A 302 -10.98 13.65 3.81
C ILE A 302 -9.72 14.28 4.41
N GLU A 303 -8.93 13.50 5.15
CA GLU A 303 -7.64 13.91 5.72
C GLU A 303 -6.67 14.40 4.65
N PHE A 304 -6.50 13.64 3.55
CA PHE A 304 -5.69 14.05 2.40
C PHE A 304 -6.24 15.30 1.69
N ALA A 305 -7.56 15.41 1.49
CA ALA A 305 -8.18 16.60 0.90
C ALA A 305 -8.00 17.84 1.78
N ALA A 306 -8.00 17.69 3.11
CA ALA A 306 -7.81 18.75 4.07
C ALA A 306 -6.35 19.23 4.14
N ALA A 307 -5.40 18.29 4.22
CA ALA A 307 -3.98 18.59 4.18
C ALA A 307 -3.55 19.30 2.87
N THR A 308 -4.07 18.85 1.72
CA THR A 308 -3.74 19.43 0.40
C THR A 308 -4.49 20.72 0.05
N GLN A 309 -5.59 21.03 0.75
CA GLN A 309 -6.30 22.33 0.62
C GLN A 309 -6.01 23.31 1.76
N ASP A 310 -5.21 22.91 2.76
CA ASP A 310 -4.89 23.69 3.97
C ASP A 310 -6.15 24.18 4.72
N THR A 311 -7.11 23.27 4.95
CA THR A 311 -8.35 23.57 5.66
C THR A 311 -8.98 22.35 6.33
N THR A 312 -9.51 22.55 7.54
CA THR A 312 -10.21 21.51 8.33
C THR A 312 -11.60 21.15 7.78
N THR A 313 -12.08 21.88 6.75
CA THR A 313 -13.33 21.61 6.02
C THR A 313 -13.04 21.53 4.50
N PRO A 314 -12.46 20.41 4.03
CA PRO A 314 -12.03 20.27 2.63
C PRO A 314 -13.20 20.28 1.65
N ARG A 315 -13.07 21.04 0.57
CA ARG A 315 -14.08 21.04 -0.51
C ARG A 315 -13.93 19.76 -1.35
N PRO A 316 -15.01 19.19 -1.90
CA PRO A 316 -14.91 18.13 -2.90
C PRO A 316 -14.10 18.58 -4.12
N TRP A 317 -13.31 17.68 -4.71
CA TRP A 317 -12.58 17.89 -5.96
C TRP A 317 -13.55 18.05 -7.14
N SER A 318 -14.03 19.27 -7.34
CA SER A 318 -15.09 19.65 -8.27
C SER A 318 -14.63 19.78 -9.72
N SER A 319 -13.35 20.12 -9.92
CA SER A 319 -12.74 20.49 -11.20
C SER A 319 -11.51 19.61 -11.45
N VAL A 320 -11.76 18.32 -11.66
CA VAL A 320 -10.71 17.30 -11.89
C VAL A 320 -10.32 17.25 -13.36
N ARG A 321 -9.01 17.23 -13.64
CA ARG A 321 -8.46 16.92 -14.97
C ARG A 321 -7.83 15.53 -14.98
N VAL A 322 -8.28 14.67 -15.88
CA VAL A 322 -7.60 13.42 -16.23
C VAL A 322 -6.45 13.74 -17.19
N VAL A 323 -5.22 13.36 -16.83
CA VAL A 323 -4.05 13.46 -17.70
C VAL A 323 -3.69 12.04 -18.14
N VAL A 324 -3.97 11.73 -19.40
CA VAL A 324 -3.72 10.43 -20.03
C VAL A 324 -2.39 10.46 -20.75
N VAL A 325 -1.38 9.76 -20.23
CA VAL A 325 -0.12 9.54 -20.94
C VAL A 325 -0.28 8.32 -21.85
N ALA A 326 -0.17 8.55 -23.15
CA ALA A 326 -0.31 7.55 -24.20
C ALA A 326 1.06 7.09 -24.70
N GLY A 327 1.50 5.92 -24.22
CA GLY A 327 2.86 5.40 -24.34
C GLY A 327 3.01 4.12 -25.19
N ARG A 328 4.25 3.78 -25.55
CA ARG A 328 4.58 2.56 -26.30
C ARG A 328 6.04 2.17 -26.10
N HIS A 329 6.27 0.93 -25.67
CA HIS A 329 7.58 0.30 -25.50
C HIS A 329 7.93 -0.65 -26.65
N GLY A 330 9.21 -0.97 -26.80
CA GLY A 330 9.73 -1.94 -27.75
C GLY A 330 9.82 -3.36 -27.19
N GLY A 331 10.46 -4.25 -27.96
CA GLY A 331 10.91 -5.57 -27.48
C GLY A 331 9.82 -6.51 -26.96
N GLY A 332 10.25 -7.47 -26.13
CA GLY A 332 9.41 -8.40 -25.39
C GLY A 332 8.54 -7.72 -24.33
N ALA A 333 8.88 -6.51 -23.88
CA ALA A 333 8.03 -5.69 -23.03
C ALA A 333 6.64 -5.41 -23.67
N ALA A 334 6.57 -5.36 -25.01
CA ALA A 334 5.34 -5.21 -25.78
C ALA A 334 4.57 -6.53 -26.06
N ALA A 335 5.09 -7.69 -25.66
CA ALA A 335 4.56 -8.98 -26.12
C ALA A 335 3.08 -9.20 -25.74
N GLY A 336 2.33 -9.82 -26.66
CA GLY A 336 0.90 -10.16 -26.52
C GLY A 336 -0.08 -8.98 -26.49
N ALA A 337 0.40 -7.74 -26.52
CA ALA A 337 -0.45 -6.57 -26.68
C ALA A 337 -0.77 -6.30 -28.16
N ASP A 338 -1.95 -5.76 -28.45
CA ASP A 338 -2.34 -5.29 -29.78
C ASP A 338 -2.14 -3.76 -29.88
N PRO A 339 -1.20 -3.26 -30.71
CA PRO A 339 -1.00 -1.83 -30.91
C PRO A 339 -2.17 -1.12 -31.60
N GLN A 340 -2.98 -1.83 -32.41
CA GLN A 340 -4.16 -1.24 -33.06
C GLN A 340 -5.31 -1.09 -32.06
N ASP A 341 -5.45 -2.01 -31.11
CA ASP A 341 -6.41 -1.88 -30.01
C ASP A 341 -6.05 -0.72 -29.07
N ALA A 342 -4.76 -0.59 -28.70
CA ALA A 342 -4.26 0.52 -27.90
C ALA A 342 -4.47 1.87 -28.63
N GLU A 343 -4.09 1.98 -29.91
CA GLU A 343 -4.32 3.18 -30.72
C GLU A 343 -5.82 3.53 -30.80
N ARG A 344 -6.69 2.53 -30.99
CA ARG A 344 -8.15 2.75 -30.99
C ARG A 344 -8.63 3.34 -29.65
N ARG A 345 -8.15 2.83 -28.52
CA ARG A 345 -8.52 3.32 -27.18
C ARG A 345 -7.98 4.73 -26.87
N ILE A 346 -6.77 5.05 -27.32
CA ILE A 346 -6.23 6.43 -27.26
C ILE A 346 -7.14 7.35 -28.10
N ALA A 347 -7.37 7.00 -29.37
CA ALA A 347 -8.20 7.79 -30.28
C ALA A 347 -9.67 7.88 -29.87
N GLU A 348 -10.23 6.90 -29.15
CA GLU A 348 -11.53 7.02 -28.49
C GLU A 348 -11.49 8.03 -27.35
N THR A 349 -10.48 7.95 -26.48
CA THR A 349 -10.30 8.84 -25.32
C THR A 349 -10.11 10.31 -25.74
N GLU A 350 -9.33 10.57 -26.79
CA GLU A 350 -9.18 11.91 -27.41
C GLU A 350 -10.49 12.53 -27.92
N ARG A 351 -11.53 11.71 -28.14
CA ARG A 351 -12.88 12.14 -28.55
C ARG A 351 -13.92 12.13 -27.42
N GLY A 352 -13.50 11.86 -26.18
CA GLY A 352 -14.43 11.67 -25.05
C GLY A 352 -15.27 10.39 -25.16
N LEU A 353 -14.78 9.38 -25.89
CA LEU A 353 -15.42 8.09 -26.12
C LEU A 353 -14.70 6.96 -25.33
N GLY A 354 -15.03 5.71 -25.63
CA GLY A 354 -14.47 4.54 -24.95
C GLY A 354 -14.91 4.42 -23.49
N LEU A 355 -14.09 3.77 -22.65
CA LEU A 355 -14.34 3.62 -21.21
C LEU A 355 -14.04 4.94 -20.46
N LEU A 356 -12.82 5.46 -20.62
CA LEU A 356 -12.35 6.64 -19.90
C LEU A 356 -13.17 7.89 -20.23
N GLY A 357 -13.52 8.11 -21.51
CA GLY A 357 -14.38 9.23 -21.90
C GLY A 357 -15.77 9.21 -21.26
N ARG A 358 -16.37 8.01 -21.14
CA ARG A 358 -17.67 7.84 -20.45
C ARG A 358 -17.56 8.06 -18.95
N LEU A 359 -16.54 7.49 -18.31
CA LEU A 359 -16.33 7.65 -16.86
C LEU A 359 -15.99 9.10 -16.49
N ALA A 360 -15.11 9.76 -17.25
CA ALA A 360 -14.78 11.18 -17.07
C ALA A 360 -16.01 12.08 -17.28
N ALA A 361 -16.81 11.84 -18.33
CA ALA A 361 -18.05 12.58 -18.55
C ALA A 361 -19.08 12.37 -17.41
N GLN A 362 -19.23 11.14 -16.92
CA GLN A 362 -20.08 10.85 -15.76
C GLN A 362 -19.56 11.49 -14.47
N ALA A 363 -18.24 11.61 -14.33
CA ALA A 363 -17.58 12.30 -13.23
C ALA A 363 -17.40 13.82 -13.46
N GLY A 364 -17.87 14.39 -14.57
CA GLY A 364 -17.68 15.83 -14.88
C GLY A 364 -16.21 16.27 -14.93
N ALA A 365 -15.28 15.38 -15.29
CA ALA A 365 -13.85 15.65 -15.42
C ALA A 365 -13.48 15.89 -16.90
N ASP A 366 -12.58 16.83 -17.19
CA ASP A 366 -12.00 17.00 -18.52
C ASP A 366 -10.78 16.09 -18.72
N ILE A 367 -10.50 15.73 -19.98
CA ILE A 367 -9.38 14.87 -20.34
C ILE A 367 -8.36 15.67 -21.17
N ALA A 368 -7.10 15.60 -20.77
CA ALA A 368 -5.95 15.94 -21.58
C ALA A 368 -5.21 14.64 -21.95
N VAL A 369 -4.94 14.41 -23.25
CA VAL A 369 -4.20 13.24 -23.73
C VAL A 369 -2.85 13.69 -24.27
N LEU A 370 -1.76 13.10 -23.78
CA LEU A 370 -0.41 13.32 -24.28
C LEU A 370 0.16 12.04 -24.87
N ARG A 371 0.42 12.03 -26.18
CA ARG A 371 1.11 10.93 -26.87
C ARG A 371 2.63 11.15 -26.79
N THR A 372 3.36 10.16 -26.25
CA THR A 372 4.83 10.19 -26.28
C THR A 372 5.37 9.52 -27.55
N PRO A 373 6.61 9.82 -27.97
CA PRO A 373 7.31 9.02 -28.97
C PRO A 373 7.44 7.55 -28.52
N PRO A 374 7.53 6.59 -29.47
CA PRO A 374 7.79 5.20 -29.13
C PRO A 374 9.18 5.05 -28.51
N THR A 375 9.23 4.26 -27.44
CA THR A 375 10.41 3.95 -26.63
C THR A 375 11.04 2.63 -27.12
N ALA A 376 12.36 2.45 -26.94
CA ALA A 376 13.09 1.27 -27.46
C ALA A 376 12.87 -0.01 -26.64
N ALA A 377 13.63 -1.07 -26.95
CA ALA A 377 13.58 -2.37 -26.25
C ALA A 377 14.57 -2.37 -25.07
N MET A 378 14.06 -2.58 -23.85
CA MET A 378 14.84 -2.49 -22.60
C MET A 378 15.92 -3.56 -22.47
N GLU A 379 15.70 -4.71 -23.11
CA GLU A 379 16.63 -5.83 -23.18
C GLU A 379 17.84 -5.57 -24.10
N ASP A 380 17.67 -4.77 -25.15
CA ASP A 380 18.70 -4.49 -26.16
C ASP A 380 19.67 -3.37 -25.72
N GLY A 381 19.20 -2.43 -24.87
CA GLY A 381 19.97 -1.27 -24.43
C GLY A 381 19.11 -0.20 -23.76
N PRO A 382 19.63 1.03 -23.62
CA PRO A 382 18.87 2.15 -23.07
C PRO A 382 17.59 2.42 -23.88
N VAL A 383 16.49 2.64 -23.19
CA VAL A 383 15.17 2.78 -23.82
C VAL A 383 14.92 4.16 -24.41
N ALA A 384 15.64 5.18 -23.92
CA ALA A 384 15.56 6.57 -24.38
C ALA A 384 16.91 7.31 -24.24
N GLU A 385 17.08 8.39 -25.00
CA GLU A 385 18.21 9.32 -24.86
C GLU A 385 18.03 10.25 -23.64
N GLU A 386 19.11 10.64 -22.97
CA GLU A 386 19.09 11.50 -21.77
C GLU A 386 18.30 12.81 -22.02
N HIS A 387 18.58 13.48 -23.14
CA HIS A 387 17.89 14.73 -23.51
C HIS A 387 16.38 14.54 -23.79
N ALA A 388 15.96 13.32 -24.14
CA ALA A 388 14.55 13.00 -24.38
C ALA A 388 13.82 12.75 -23.05
N VAL A 389 14.49 12.14 -22.07
CA VAL A 389 13.99 12.03 -20.69
C VAL A 389 13.88 13.40 -20.03
N GLU A 390 14.90 14.27 -20.13
CA GLU A 390 14.81 15.65 -19.62
C GLU A 390 13.66 16.45 -20.28
N ALA A 391 13.44 16.26 -21.58
CA ALA A 391 12.34 16.91 -22.29
C ALA A 391 10.96 16.37 -21.84
N ALA A 392 10.82 15.06 -21.67
CA ALA A 392 9.61 14.40 -21.21
C ALA A 392 9.25 14.80 -19.77
N LEU A 393 10.22 14.85 -18.86
CA LEU A 393 10.04 15.36 -17.49
C LEU A 393 9.52 16.81 -17.50
N ARG A 394 10.11 17.68 -18.33
CA ARG A 394 9.67 19.08 -18.48
C ARG A 394 8.26 19.18 -19.08
N GLN A 395 7.91 18.31 -20.02
CA GLN A 395 6.58 18.25 -20.62
C GLN A 395 5.50 17.78 -19.64
N GLY A 396 5.84 16.82 -18.77
CA GLY A 396 5.00 16.42 -17.65
C GLY A 396 4.73 17.58 -16.69
N TRP A 397 5.77 18.33 -16.32
CA TRP A 397 5.64 19.51 -15.47
C TRP A 397 4.71 20.56 -16.09
N GLN A 398 4.87 20.84 -17.39
CA GLN A 398 4.04 21.80 -18.12
C GLN A 398 2.55 21.43 -18.10
N LEU A 399 2.19 20.15 -18.18
CA LEU A 399 0.80 19.70 -18.04
C LEU A 399 0.21 19.95 -16.63
N ALA A 400 1.05 19.97 -15.59
CA ALA A 400 0.63 20.34 -14.24
C ALA A 400 0.50 21.86 -14.07
N ASP A 401 1.44 22.65 -14.62
CA ASP A 401 1.33 24.12 -14.68
C ASP A 401 0.04 24.53 -15.42
N GLU A 402 -0.23 23.98 -16.61
CA GLU A 402 -1.44 24.22 -17.41
C GLU A 402 -2.75 23.82 -16.71
N ALA A 403 -2.71 22.84 -15.81
CA ALA A 403 -3.87 22.41 -15.05
C ALA A 403 -4.10 23.27 -13.80
N ALA A 404 -3.03 23.65 -13.09
CA ALA A 404 -3.10 24.60 -11.99
C ALA A 404 -3.62 25.98 -12.47
N ASP A 405 -3.10 26.48 -13.59
CA ASP A 405 -3.50 27.76 -14.17
C ASP A 405 -4.93 27.71 -14.75
N ALA A 406 -5.40 26.53 -15.16
CA ALA A 406 -6.80 26.28 -15.52
C ALA A 406 -7.75 26.09 -14.32
N GLY A 407 -7.27 26.29 -13.08
CA GLY A 407 -8.08 26.22 -11.86
C GLY A 407 -8.59 24.81 -11.53
N ARG A 408 -7.76 23.79 -11.76
CA ARG A 408 -8.08 22.39 -11.39
C ARG A 408 -7.78 22.14 -9.92
N ASP A 409 -8.73 21.49 -9.23
CA ASP A 409 -8.61 21.22 -7.79
C ASP A 409 -8.07 19.81 -7.48
N ALA A 410 -8.00 18.93 -8.48
CA ALA A 410 -7.13 17.75 -8.49
C ALA A 410 -6.79 17.33 -9.93
N LEU A 411 -5.70 16.55 -10.07
CA LEU A 411 -5.38 15.80 -11.28
C LEU A 411 -5.70 14.32 -11.08
N LEU A 412 -5.89 13.57 -12.17
CA LEU A 412 -5.93 12.12 -12.17
C LEU A 412 -4.93 11.61 -13.22
N LEU A 413 -3.91 10.86 -12.79
CA LEU A 413 -2.86 10.34 -13.66
C LEU A 413 -3.31 8.99 -14.26
N ALA A 414 -3.49 8.98 -15.57
CA ALA A 414 -3.95 7.86 -16.37
C ALA A 414 -2.88 7.44 -17.39
N GLY A 415 -2.85 6.16 -17.75
CA GLY A 415 -1.87 5.59 -18.67
C GLY A 415 -2.48 4.59 -19.63
N ILE A 416 -2.35 4.82 -20.93
CA ILE A 416 -2.76 3.88 -21.99
C ILE A 416 -1.51 3.54 -22.79
N GLY A 417 -1.18 2.27 -22.98
CA GLY A 417 -0.05 1.97 -23.85
C GLY A 417 0.40 0.52 -23.92
N VAL A 418 1.15 0.22 -24.97
CA VAL A 418 1.76 -1.09 -25.19
C VAL A 418 3.04 -1.21 -24.37
N GLY A 419 3.06 -2.18 -23.44
CA GLY A 419 4.22 -2.49 -22.60
C GLY A 419 4.44 -1.59 -21.37
N VAL A 420 3.52 -0.65 -21.10
CA VAL A 420 3.57 0.24 -19.91
C VAL A 420 3.62 -0.57 -18.61
N GLU A 421 2.86 -1.67 -18.53
CA GLU A 421 2.85 -2.61 -17.41
C GLU A 421 4.25 -3.23 -17.18
N SER A 422 4.95 -3.55 -18.27
CA SER A 422 6.28 -4.16 -18.26
C SER A 422 7.35 -3.16 -17.81
N ALA A 423 7.31 -1.93 -18.32
CA ALA A 423 8.20 -0.84 -17.91
C ALA A 423 7.97 -0.45 -16.44
N ALA A 424 6.71 -0.31 -16.01
CA ALA A 424 6.36 -0.07 -14.61
C ALA A 424 6.84 -1.20 -13.68
N THR A 425 6.73 -2.46 -14.11
CA THR A 425 7.29 -3.60 -13.36
C THR A 425 8.81 -3.55 -13.29
N ALA A 426 9.49 -3.19 -14.38
CA ALA A 426 10.94 -3.02 -14.38
C ALA A 426 11.38 -1.92 -13.41
N VAL A 427 10.68 -0.79 -13.38
CA VAL A 427 10.93 0.31 -12.43
C VAL A 427 10.70 -0.12 -10.98
N LEU A 428 9.61 -0.83 -10.67
CA LEU A 428 9.40 -1.40 -9.33
C LEU A 428 10.55 -2.34 -8.95
N ALA A 429 10.91 -3.30 -9.82
CA ALA A 429 11.96 -4.27 -9.55
C ALA A 429 13.35 -3.61 -9.39
N ALA A 430 13.67 -2.57 -10.16
CA ALA A 430 14.94 -1.84 -10.06
C ALA A 430 15.07 -1.01 -8.77
N THR A 431 13.96 -0.43 -8.30
CA THR A 431 13.89 0.42 -7.09
C THR A 431 13.71 -0.36 -5.79
N THR A 432 13.07 -1.55 -5.83
CA THR A 432 12.69 -2.32 -4.63
C THR A 432 13.36 -3.69 -4.51
N GLY A 433 13.87 -4.25 -5.62
CA GLY A 433 14.30 -5.65 -5.69
C GLY A 433 13.16 -6.67 -5.85
N ALA A 434 11.90 -6.23 -6.02
CA ALA A 434 10.76 -7.11 -6.23
C ALA A 434 10.94 -8.05 -7.44
N GLU A 435 10.47 -9.30 -7.31
CA GLU A 435 10.55 -10.27 -8.40
C GLU A 435 9.57 -9.91 -9.53
N ALA A 436 10.11 -9.66 -10.74
CA ALA A 436 9.30 -9.30 -11.91
C ALA A 436 8.24 -10.36 -12.27
N ALA A 437 8.54 -11.65 -12.07
CA ALA A 437 7.60 -12.74 -12.29
C ALA A 437 6.50 -12.86 -11.21
N ALA A 438 6.71 -12.28 -10.02
CA ALA A 438 5.68 -12.20 -8.97
C ALA A 438 4.78 -10.97 -9.10
N THR A 439 5.21 -9.95 -9.85
CA THR A 439 4.59 -8.62 -9.91
C THR A 439 3.96 -8.28 -11.26
N LEU A 440 4.50 -8.76 -12.38
CA LEU A 440 3.99 -8.49 -13.72
C LEU A 440 2.62 -9.17 -13.96
N PRO A 441 1.56 -8.44 -14.34
CA PRO A 441 0.30 -9.05 -14.75
C PRO A 441 0.46 -9.98 -15.96
N ARG A 442 -0.22 -11.14 -15.91
CA ARG A 442 -0.36 -12.05 -17.05
C ARG A 442 -1.20 -11.39 -18.14
N VAL A 443 -0.76 -11.53 -19.39
CA VAL A 443 -1.38 -10.84 -20.53
C VAL A 443 -2.79 -11.38 -20.77
N LEU A 444 -3.81 -10.56 -20.51
CA LEU A 444 -5.22 -10.94 -20.69
C LEU A 444 -5.68 -10.66 -22.12
N LEU A 445 -5.99 -11.72 -22.87
CA LEU A 445 -6.55 -11.65 -24.21
C LEU A 445 -8.08 -11.47 -24.17
N PRO A 446 -8.68 -10.88 -25.23
CA PRO A 446 -10.14 -10.86 -25.42
C PRO A 446 -10.77 -12.24 -25.22
N GLY A 447 -11.87 -12.27 -24.45
CA GLY A 447 -12.53 -13.51 -24.03
C GLY A 447 -11.97 -14.12 -22.73
N GLY A 448 -11.15 -13.41 -21.97
CA GLY A 448 -10.77 -13.80 -20.60
C GLY A 448 -9.71 -14.92 -20.52
N ARG A 449 -8.87 -15.07 -21.55
CA ARG A 449 -7.81 -16.08 -21.61
C ARG A 449 -6.45 -15.41 -21.42
N PHE A 450 -5.53 -16.05 -20.70
CA PHE A 450 -4.17 -15.54 -20.54
C PHE A 450 -3.25 -16.03 -21.67
N ASP A 451 -2.35 -15.15 -22.14
CA ASP A 451 -1.20 -15.51 -22.97
C ASP A 451 0.06 -15.61 -22.10
N ASP A 452 0.33 -16.83 -21.63
CA ASP A 452 1.50 -17.13 -20.81
C ASP A 452 2.82 -17.03 -21.58
N HIS A 453 2.80 -17.21 -22.90
CA HIS A 453 4.00 -17.08 -23.74
C HIS A 453 4.39 -15.59 -23.87
N ALA A 454 3.41 -14.72 -24.10
CA ALA A 454 3.62 -13.27 -24.06
C ALA A 454 4.09 -12.78 -22.68
N TRP A 455 3.50 -13.29 -21.59
CA TRP A 455 3.94 -12.98 -20.23
C TRP A 455 5.37 -13.44 -19.97
N MET A 456 5.75 -14.65 -20.38
CA MET A 456 7.13 -15.14 -20.29
C MET A 456 8.13 -14.26 -21.05
N LEU A 457 7.77 -13.75 -22.24
CA LEU A 457 8.61 -12.83 -23.02
C LEU A 457 8.78 -11.47 -22.32
N ARG A 458 7.72 -10.92 -21.72
CA ARG A 458 7.81 -9.70 -20.91
C ARG A 458 8.70 -9.90 -19.68
N CYS A 459 8.54 -11.01 -18.95
CA CYS A 459 9.39 -11.37 -17.82
C CYS A 459 10.87 -11.51 -18.23
N ALA A 460 11.15 -12.08 -19.40
CA ALA A 460 12.51 -12.20 -19.94
C ALA A 460 13.11 -10.82 -20.26
N ALA A 461 12.37 -9.95 -20.94
CA ALA A 461 12.83 -8.59 -21.26
C ALA A 461 13.17 -7.78 -19.99
N ILE A 462 12.30 -7.83 -18.97
CA ILE A 462 12.54 -7.17 -17.68
C ILE A 462 13.77 -7.77 -16.97
N ARG A 463 13.90 -9.10 -16.93
CA ARG A 463 15.06 -9.79 -16.35
C ARG A 463 16.37 -9.34 -17.01
N ASP A 464 16.40 -9.29 -18.34
CA ASP A 464 17.63 -9.01 -19.09
C ASP A 464 18.01 -7.53 -18.99
N ALA A 465 17.04 -6.62 -19.00
CA ALA A 465 17.25 -5.21 -18.69
C ALA A 465 17.79 -5.01 -17.25
N LEU A 466 17.19 -5.64 -16.24
CA LEU A 466 17.66 -5.58 -14.84
C LEU A 466 19.05 -6.20 -14.66
N HIS A 467 19.39 -7.23 -15.43
CA HIS A 467 20.74 -7.81 -15.44
C HIS A 467 21.76 -6.84 -16.07
N ARG A 468 21.40 -6.19 -17.17
CA ARG A 468 22.22 -5.21 -17.89
C ARG A 468 22.60 -4.03 -16.99
N ILE A 469 21.61 -3.38 -16.36
CA ILE A 469 21.83 -2.20 -15.50
C ILE A 469 22.36 -2.53 -14.10
N ARG A 470 22.62 -3.81 -13.76
CA ARG A 470 22.92 -4.23 -12.37
C ARG A 470 24.16 -3.58 -11.75
N HIS A 471 25.03 -3.03 -12.59
CA HIS A 471 26.30 -2.38 -12.22
C HIS A 471 26.31 -0.87 -12.54
N GLU A 472 25.22 -0.32 -13.05
CA GLU A 472 25.10 1.08 -13.43
C GLU A 472 24.55 1.95 -12.27
N PRO A 473 24.77 3.28 -12.29
CA PRO A 473 24.13 4.19 -11.34
C PRO A 473 22.60 4.08 -11.43
N ARG A 474 21.94 3.86 -10.30
CA ARG A 474 20.46 3.82 -10.22
C ARG A 474 19.87 5.19 -9.91
N GLY A 475 20.31 6.23 -10.61
CA GLY A 475 19.68 7.54 -10.54
C GLY A 475 18.24 7.47 -11.05
N ALA A 476 17.33 8.29 -10.52
CA ALA A 476 15.95 8.33 -10.99
C ALA A 476 15.84 8.60 -12.50
N THR A 477 16.67 9.52 -13.02
CA THR A 477 16.78 9.80 -14.46
C THR A 477 17.41 8.64 -15.25
N ASP A 478 18.36 7.90 -14.67
CA ASP A 478 18.92 6.69 -15.30
C ASP A 478 17.89 5.57 -15.39
N ILE A 479 17.07 5.36 -14.35
CA ILE A 479 15.97 4.39 -14.37
C ILE A 479 14.98 4.71 -15.50
N LEU A 480 14.64 6.00 -15.70
CA LEU A 480 13.83 6.43 -16.84
C LEU A 480 14.53 6.21 -18.19
N ARG A 481 15.83 6.54 -18.29
CA ARG A 481 16.64 6.40 -19.52
C ARG A 481 16.88 4.95 -19.92
N GLU A 482 16.98 4.05 -18.95
CA GLU A 482 17.38 2.65 -19.15
C GLU A 482 16.22 1.65 -19.23
N ILE A 483 15.14 1.85 -18.48
CA ILE A 483 14.01 0.90 -18.41
C ILE A 483 12.62 1.53 -18.33
N GLY A 484 12.49 2.79 -17.89
CA GLY A 484 11.20 3.44 -17.66
C GLY A 484 10.58 4.03 -18.92
N GLY A 485 11.34 4.71 -19.77
CA GLY A 485 10.84 5.32 -21.01
C GLY A 485 10.19 6.69 -20.86
N LEU A 486 9.72 7.22 -21.99
CA LEU A 486 9.25 8.61 -22.10
C LEU A 486 7.88 8.85 -21.47
N ASP A 487 7.02 7.83 -21.42
CA ASP A 487 5.71 7.88 -20.77
C ASP A 487 5.84 7.93 -19.24
N LEU A 488 6.70 7.10 -18.66
CA LEU A 488 7.06 7.20 -17.25
C LEU A 488 7.79 8.51 -16.91
N ALA A 489 8.58 9.07 -17.84
CA ALA A 489 9.22 10.37 -17.66
C ALA A 489 8.21 11.53 -17.64
N VAL A 490 7.23 11.54 -18.56
CA VAL A 490 6.10 12.51 -18.52
C VAL A 490 5.30 12.36 -17.23
N ALA A 491 4.93 11.13 -16.86
CA ALA A 491 4.16 10.88 -15.65
C ALA A 491 4.91 11.34 -14.39
N THR A 492 6.22 11.08 -14.29
CA THR A 492 7.09 11.58 -13.21
C THR A 492 7.11 13.10 -13.16
N GLY A 493 7.26 13.76 -14.31
CA GLY A 493 7.26 15.22 -14.44
C GLY A 493 5.93 15.86 -13.99
N LEU A 494 4.80 15.21 -14.29
CA LEU A 494 3.48 15.64 -13.86
C LEU A 494 3.35 15.66 -12.34
N LEU A 495 3.82 14.60 -11.66
CA LEU A 495 3.76 14.52 -10.19
C LEU A 495 4.64 15.59 -9.52
N LEU A 496 5.85 15.80 -10.04
CA LEU A 496 6.76 16.86 -9.55
C LEU A 496 6.16 18.26 -9.74
N GLY A 497 5.61 18.55 -10.92
CA GLY A 497 4.95 19.83 -11.20
C GLY A 497 3.68 20.03 -10.37
N ALA A 498 2.86 19.00 -10.20
CA ALA A 498 1.65 19.07 -9.39
C ALA A 498 1.98 19.37 -7.91
N ALA A 499 2.97 18.69 -7.34
CA ALA A 499 3.48 19.00 -6.01
C ALA A 499 4.00 20.45 -5.90
N ALA A 500 4.80 20.92 -6.87
CA ALA A 500 5.29 22.29 -6.91
C ALA A 500 4.17 23.34 -7.01
N ARG A 501 3.09 23.04 -7.74
CA ARG A 501 1.89 23.89 -7.89
C ARG A 501 0.86 23.69 -6.76
N ARG A 502 1.11 22.79 -5.81
CA ARG A 502 0.19 22.40 -4.71
C ARG A 502 -1.16 21.86 -5.20
N VAL A 503 -1.14 21.04 -6.25
CA VAL A 503 -2.32 20.36 -6.78
C VAL A 503 -2.25 18.87 -6.42
N PRO A 504 -3.25 18.29 -5.74
CA PRO A 504 -3.28 16.86 -5.44
C PRO A 504 -3.46 16.01 -6.71
N VAL A 505 -2.84 14.83 -6.74
CA VAL A 505 -2.94 13.87 -7.85
C VAL A 505 -3.52 12.54 -7.37
N LEU A 506 -4.59 12.11 -8.03
CA LEU A 506 -5.14 10.76 -7.92
C LEU A 506 -4.34 9.81 -8.83
N LEU A 507 -3.63 8.85 -8.25
CA LEU A 507 -2.89 7.84 -8.99
C LEU A 507 -3.80 6.68 -9.39
N ASP A 508 -3.55 6.06 -10.55
CA ASP A 508 -4.11 4.76 -10.91
C ASP A 508 -3.05 3.88 -11.60
N GLY A 509 -3.18 2.57 -11.35
CA GLY A 509 -2.52 1.51 -12.09
C GLY A 509 -0.98 1.51 -12.08
N PRO A 510 -0.38 0.69 -12.97
CA PRO A 510 1.06 0.54 -13.09
C PRO A 510 1.82 1.85 -13.34
N LEU A 511 1.31 2.71 -14.22
CA LEU A 511 1.98 3.96 -14.60
C LEU A 511 2.06 4.93 -13.41
N GLY A 512 0.94 5.17 -12.71
CA GLY A 512 0.90 6.14 -11.60
C GLY A 512 1.83 5.76 -10.46
N ILE A 513 1.86 4.47 -10.11
CA ILE A 513 2.72 3.93 -9.05
C ILE A 513 4.20 3.98 -9.44
N ALA A 514 4.58 3.53 -10.65
CA ALA A 514 5.97 3.55 -11.08
C ALA A 514 6.51 4.98 -11.30
N ALA A 515 5.68 5.90 -11.79
CA ALA A 515 5.99 7.33 -11.84
C ALA A 515 6.17 7.93 -10.44
N GLY A 516 5.32 7.53 -9.48
CA GLY A 516 5.44 7.95 -8.09
C GLY A 516 6.76 7.53 -7.46
N LEU A 517 7.25 6.32 -7.74
CA LEU A 517 8.53 5.81 -7.23
C LEU A 517 9.71 6.67 -7.73
N VAL A 518 9.75 6.95 -9.03
CA VAL A 518 10.79 7.81 -9.63
C VAL A 518 10.66 9.26 -9.13
N ALA A 519 9.44 9.79 -8.99
CA ALA A 519 9.20 11.14 -8.49
C ALA A 519 9.62 11.30 -7.02
N ARG A 520 9.39 10.30 -6.17
CA ARG A 520 9.87 10.23 -4.79
C ARG A 520 11.40 10.31 -4.71
N ASP A 521 12.08 9.63 -5.64
CA ASP A 521 13.56 9.56 -5.66
C ASP A 521 14.20 10.83 -6.25
N LEU A 522 13.40 11.69 -6.91
CA LEU A 522 13.78 13.07 -7.29
C LEU A 522 13.44 14.08 -6.19
N ALA A 523 12.23 14.01 -5.62
CA ALA A 523 11.74 14.85 -4.53
C ALA A 523 10.78 14.05 -3.62
N GLY A 524 11.26 13.65 -2.45
CA GLY A 524 10.53 12.78 -1.51
C GLY A 524 9.20 13.33 -1.00
N GLN A 525 9.00 14.65 -1.09
CA GLN A 525 7.80 15.38 -0.73
C GLN A 525 6.63 15.06 -1.69
N THR A 526 6.90 14.69 -2.95
CA THR A 526 5.89 14.48 -4.00
C THR A 526 4.86 13.41 -3.65
N ARG A 527 5.25 12.36 -2.92
CA ARG A 527 4.32 11.30 -2.47
C ARG A 527 3.17 11.85 -1.62
N HIS A 528 3.40 12.93 -0.87
CA HIS A 528 2.37 13.53 0.00
C HIS A 528 1.32 14.33 -0.79
N TRP A 529 1.55 14.61 -2.08
CA TRP A 529 0.55 15.15 -3.01
C TRP A 529 -0.17 14.06 -3.80
N CYS A 530 0.13 12.78 -3.55
CA CYS A 530 -0.48 11.64 -4.22
C CYS A 530 -1.51 10.95 -3.32
N LEU A 531 -2.65 10.57 -3.89
CA LEU A 531 -3.64 9.67 -3.27
C LEU A 531 -3.85 8.47 -4.19
N LEU A 532 -4.07 7.29 -3.61
CA LEU A 532 -4.48 6.09 -4.35
C LEU A 532 -5.96 5.79 -4.05
N PRO A 533 -6.90 6.11 -4.97
CA PRO A 533 -8.33 5.88 -4.72
C PRO A 533 -8.71 4.41 -4.58
N GLU A 534 -8.09 3.53 -5.35
CA GLU A 534 -8.39 2.09 -5.45
C GLU A 534 -7.15 1.38 -6.00
N ALA A 535 -6.75 0.25 -5.39
CA ALA A 535 -5.54 -0.49 -5.79
C ALA A 535 -5.78 -1.68 -6.75
N GLY A 536 -7.03 -2.10 -6.96
CA GLY A 536 -7.34 -3.25 -7.82
C GLY A 536 -6.83 -4.57 -7.26
N THR A 537 -6.52 -5.53 -8.14
CA THR A 537 -5.89 -6.81 -7.73
C THR A 537 -4.38 -6.84 -7.96
N LEU A 538 -3.84 -6.00 -8.84
CA LEU A 538 -2.45 -6.03 -9.32
C LEU A 538 -1.41 -5.93 -8.19
N ALA A 539 -0.54 -6.96 -8.09
CA ALA A 539 0.55 -7.02 -7.09
C ALA A 539 1.55 -5.85 -7.23
N LEU A 540 1.89 -5.48 -8.47
CA LEU A 540 2.71 -4.30 -8.81
C LEU A 540 2.17 -3.01 -8.18
N VAL A 541 0.87 -2.78 -8.27
CA VAL A 541 0.22 -1.54 -7.76
C VAL A 541 0.30 -1.51 -6.23
N LYS A 542 0.01 -2.64 -5.58
CA LYS A 542 0.01 -2.76 -4.12
C LYS A 542 1.42 -2.60 -3.53
N GLN A 543 2.38 -3.39 -4.00
CA GLN A 543 3.76 -3.32 -3.50
C GLN A 543 4.41 -1.96 -3.75
N GLY A 544 4.13 -1.31 -4.89
CA GLY A 544 4.62 0.04 -5.13
C GLY A 544 3.90 1.10 -4.29
N ALA A 545 2.62 0.93 -3.97
CA ALA A 545 1.90 1.79 -3.03
C ALA A 545 2.45 1.67 -1.60
N ASP A 546 2.71 0.44 -1.12
CA ASP A 546 3.35 0.19 0.17
C ASP A 546 4.72 0.91 0.27
N VAL A 547 5.51 0.84 -0.80
CA VAL A 547 6.85 1.48 -0.89
C VAL A 547 6.79 3.01 -1.08
N LEU A 548 5.66 3.54 -1.54
CA LEU A 548 5.36 4.98 -1.53
C LEU A 548 4.82 5.46 -0.18
N GLY A 549 4.32 4.55 0.67
CA GLY A 549 3.57 4.89 1.89
C GLY A 549 2.15 5.37 1.60
N LEU A 550 1.50 4.84 0.56
CA LEU A 550 0.14 5.19 0.15
C LEU A 550 -0.85 4.08 0.52
N THR A 551 -1.75 4.36 1.47
CA THR A 551 -2.91 3.49 1.71
C THR A 551 -3.93 3.64 0.56
N PRO A 552 -4.49 2.55 0.02
CA PRO A 552 -5.61 2.63 -0.92
C PRO A 552 -6.93 2.92 -0.17
N VAL A 553 -7.58 4.04 -0.48
CA VAL A 553 -8.82 4.47 0.18
C VAL A 553 -9.96 3.47 -0.01
N LEU A 554 -10.03 2.85 -1.19
CA LEU A 554 -10.94 1.76 -1.54
C LEU A 554 -10.16 0.49 -1.86
N GLN A 555 -10.78 -0.64 -1.53
CA GLN A 555 -10.25 -1.99 -1.76
C GLN A 555 -11.34 -2.87 -2.40
N LEU A 556 -12.02 -2.33 -3.41
CA LEU A 556 -13.08 -3.02 -4.17
C LEU A 556 -12.51 -4.07 -5.12
N GLY A 557 -11.21 -4.00 -5.46
CA GLY A 557 -10.58 -4.95 -6.38
C GLY A 557 -10.93 -4.66 -7.84
N LEU A 558 -11.04 -3.38 -8.21
CA LEU A 558 -11.32 -2.99 -9.60
C LEU A 558 -10.08 -3.16 -10.48
N ASP A 559 -10.19 -3.94 -11.54
CA ASP A 559 -9.17 -4.09 -12.59
C ASP A 559 -9.67 -3.49 -13.91
N LEU A 560 -10.21 -2.27 -13.87
CA LEU A 560 -10.61 -1.53 -15.07
C LEU A 560 -9.40 -0.91 -15.79
N GLY A 561 -8.36 -0.54 -15.02
CA GLY A 561 -7.08 -0.06 -15.53
C GLY A 561 -7.11 1.35 -16.12
N GLU A 562 -5.94 1.82 -16.58
CA GLU A 562 -5.77 3.04 -17.40
C GLU A 562 -6.33 4.36 -16.84
N GLY A 563 -6.61 4.47 -15.53
CA GLY A 563 -7.27 5.63 -14.92
C GLY A 563 -8.76 5.41 -14.59
N ALA A 564 -9.34 4.29 -15.02
CA ALA A 564 -10.74 3.97 -14.82
C ALA A 564 -11.08 3.54 -13.39
N ASN A 565 -10.14 3.01 -12.60
CA ASN A 565 -10.39 2.68 -11.20
C ASN A 565 -10.52 3.98 -10.38
N ALA A 566 -9.58 4.90 -10.55
CA ALA A 566 -9.61 6.22 -9.90
C ALA A 566 -10.85 7.03 -10.33
N LEU A 567 -11.25 6.98 -11.61
CA LEU A 567 -12.49 7.61 -12.08
C LEU A 567 -13.75 6.96 -11.50
N ALA A 568 -13.78 5.64 -11.31
CA ALA A 568 -14.91 4.94 -10.68
C ALA A 568 -15.02 5.24 -9.17
N ALA A 569 -13.89 5.46 -8.50
CA ALA A 569 -13.84 5.84 -7.08
C ALA A 569 -14.23 7.31 -6.81
N LEU A 570 -13.85 8.23 -7.70
CA LEU A 570 -14.01 9.69 -7.52
C LEU A 570 -15.40 10.17 -7.04
N PRO A 571 -16.55 9.63 -7.51
CA PRO A 571 -17.86 9.99 -6.99
C PRO A 571 -18.02 9.75 -5.48
N LEU A 572 -17.51 8.62 -4.96
CA LEU A 572 -17.58 8.30 -3.53
C LEU A 572 -16.67 9.22 -2.69
N LEU A 573 -15.49 9.54 -3.20
CA LEU A 573 -14.56 10.47 -2.52
C LEU A 573 -15.17 11.88 -2.42
N ARG A 574 -15.89 12.32 -3.45
CA ARG A 574 -16.65 13.58 -3.45
C ARG A 574 -17.84 13.56 -2.49
N THR A 575 -18.53 12.43 -2.33
CA THR A 575 -19.57 12.27 -1.31
C THR A 575 -18.98 12.39 0.10
N ALA A 576 -17.84 11.73 0.36
CA ALA A 576 -17.18 11.77 1.67
C ALA A 576 -16.72 13.19 2.06
N THR A 577 -15.94 13.83 1.20
CA THR A 577 -15.49 15.24 1.38
C THR A 577 -16.67 16.21 1.44
N GLY A 578 -17.72 16.00 0.64
CA GLY A 578 -18.93 16.83 0.65
C GLY A 578 -19.70 16.77 1.96
N LEU A 579 -19.83 15.57 2.56
CA LEU A 579 -20.45 15.40 3.87
C LEU A 579 -19.60 16.03 4.98
N ALA A 580 -18.28 15.83 4.96
CA ALA A 580 -17.35 16.41 5.94
C ALA A 580 -17.36 17.96 5.95
N ALA A 581 -17.55 18.58 4.77
CA ALA A 581 -17.65 20.03 4.64
C ALA A 581 -19.04 20.59 4.98
N ALA A 582 -20.11 19.86 4.70
CA ALA A 582 -21.48 20.38 4.76
C ALA A 582 -22.24 20.08 6.06
N LEU A 583 -21.85 19.05 6.82
CA LEU A 583 -22.57 18.68 8.04
C LEU A 583 -22.28 19.65 9.21
N PRO A 584 -23.30 20.02 10.02
CA PRO A 584 -23.13 20.83 11.21
C PRO A 584 -22.44 20.03 12.33
N VAL A 585 -22.05 20.71 13.41
CA VAL A 585 -21.67 20.06 14.66
C VAL A 585 -22.89 19.37 15.27
N HIS A 586 -22.72 18.17 15.80
CA HIS A 586 -23.80 17.36 16.40
C HIS A 586 -24.49 18.11 17.56
N PRO A 587 -25.83 18.25 17.57
CA PRO A 587 -26.53 19.15 18.50
C PRO A 587 -26.25 18.96 19.99
N ALA A 588 -25.94 17.73 20.43
CA ALA A 588 -25.61 17.47 21.84
C ALA A 588 -24.31 18.17 22.29
N LEU A 589 -23.34 18.36 21.39
CA LEU A 589 -22.08 19.07 21.68
C LEU A 589 -22.28 20.59 21.79
N LEU A 590 -23.39 21.11 21.23
CA LEU A 590 -23.76 22.52 21.34
C LEU A 590 -24.57 22.81 22.62
N ALA A 591 -25.22 21.79 23.19
CA ALA A 591 -26.00 21.92 24.42
C ALA A 591 -25.13 22.12 25.66
N ASP A 592 -23.97 21.45 25.73
CA ASP A 592 -23.01 21.54 26.85
C ASP A 592 -22.31 22.91 26.99
N HIS A 593 -22.60 23.88 26.11
CA HIS A 593 -22.10 25.26 26.16
C HIS A 593 -23.23 26.30 26.31
N GLY A 594 -24.44 25.86 26.67
CA GLY A 594 -25.62 26.72 26.84
C GLY A 594 -26.07 26.86 28.30
N ASP A 595 -25.83 28.05 28.88
CA ASP A 595 -26.46 28.59 30.09
C ASP A 595 -26.31 27.77 31.40
N ALA A 596 -25.07 27.72 31.89
CA ALA A 596 -24.74 27.35 33.27
C ALA A 596 -24.30 28.59 34.09
N GLY A 597 -25.05 29.70 34.00
CA GLY A 597 -24.95 30.79 34.99
C GLY A 597 -25.09 32.21 34.44
N LEU A 598 -26.32 32.73 34.42
CA LEU A 598 -26.64 34.07 34.92
C LEU A 598 -28.14 34.21 35.24
N SER A 599 -28.60 33.52 36.28
CA SER A 599 -29.99 33.60 36.76
C SER A 599 -30.09 33.49 38.29
N ASP A 600 -29.90 34.64 38.96
CA ASP A 600 -30.56 34.96 40.23
C ASP A 600 -30.57 36.49 40.45
N ASP A 601 -31.49 36.98 41.29
CA ASP A 601 -31.75 38.39 41.67
C ASP A 601 -32.03 39.38 40.50
N LEU A 602 -33.25 39.90 40.31
CA LEU A 602 -33.90 40.84 41.23
C LEU A 602 -35.43 40.93 41.01
N ASP A 603 -36.20 40.96 42.10
CA ASP A 603 -37.57 41.47 42.14
C ASP A 603 -37.61 43.02 42.11
N ASP A 604 -38.43 43.62 41.25
CA ASP A 604 -39.38 44.68 41.66
C ASP A 604 -40.46 44.96 40.59
N ALA A 605 -41.62 45.50 40.99
CA ALA A 605 -42.78 45.77 40.12
C ALA A 605 -43.01 47.30 39.92
N PRO A 606 -43.81 47.79 38.93
CA PRO A 606 -45.28 47.68 38.99
C PRO A 606 -46.06 47.65 37.64
N VAL A 607 -47.39 47.69 37.75
CA VAL A 607 -48.41 47.37 36.71
C VAL A 607 -48.85 48.54 35.81
N ALA A 608 -49.00 48.30 34.49
CA ALA A 608 -50.04 48.83 33.58
C ALA A 608 -49.96 48.10 32.21
N GLY A 609 -51.02 47.80 31.44
CA GLY A 609 -52.47 48.01 31.60
C GLY A 609 -53.29 47.17 30.57
N SER A 610 -54.61 47.35 30.49
CA SER A 610 -55.55 46.61 29.61
C SER A 610 -55.42 46.99 28.10
N THR A 611 -55.92 46.25 27.10
CA THR A 611 -57.34 45.86 26.87
C THR A 611 -57.58 44.60 25.98
N THR A 612 -58.67 43.88 26.28
CA THR A 612 -59.45 43.05 25.32
C THR A 612 -60.65 43.85 24.77
N PRO A 613 -61.18 43.46 23.59
CA PRO A 613 -62.56 42.92 23.46
C PRO A 613 -62.65 41.79 22.41
N ASP A 614 -63.73 41.02 22.22
CA ASP A 614 -64.99 40.77 22.97
C ASP A 614 -65.54 39.37 22.57
N ASP A 615 -66.49 38.83 23.33
CA ASP A 615 -67.23 37.56 23.07
C ASP A 615 -68.66 37.90 22.53
N PRO A 616 -69.43 37.01 21.82
CA PRO A 616 -70.21 35.99 22.55
C PRO A 616 -70.60 34.65 21.82
N ASP A 617 -70.71 33.61 22.66
CA ASP A 617 -71.69 32.48 22.76
C ASP A 617 -73.14 32.76 22.19
N PRO A 618 -74.12 31.81 22.03
CA PRO A 618 -74.16 30.34 22.30
C PRO A 618 -74.78 29.41 21.21
N SER A 619 -74.74 28.08 21.44
CA SER A 619 -75.98 27.26 21.57
C SER A 619 -75.78 25.75 21.90
N ARG A 620 -76.82 25.13 22.50
CA ARG A 620 -76.88 23.70 22.92
C ARG A 620 -77.70 22.84 21.94
N ALA A 621 -77.24 21.62 21.64
CA ALA A 621 -78.08 20.42 21.36
C ALA A 621 -77.17 19.17 21.47
N ALA A 622 -77.38 18.23 22.40
CA ALA A 622 -78.42 17.18 22.44
C ALA A 622 -78.18 16.02 21.44
N ALA A 623 -77.89 14.82 21.96
CA ALA A 623 -77.68 13.59 21.21
C ALA A 623 -78.83 12.57 21.41
N PRO A 624 -79.03 11.62 20.46
CA PRO A 624 -79.84 10.41 20.67
C PRO A 624 -78.99 9.13 20.83
N HIS A 625 -79.62 8.01 21.23
CA HIS A 625 -78.98 6.77 21.70
C HIS A 625 -78.93 5.59 20.67
N GLY A 626 -78.05 4.62 20.93
CA GLY A 626 -78.03 3.24 20.38
C GLY A 626 -76.60 2.69 20.25
N ALA A 627 -76.04 1.87 21.16
CA ALA A 627 -76.35 0.46 21.47
C ALA A 627 -76.23 -0.44 20.21
N THR A 628 -75.47 -1.54 20.14
CA THR A 628 -74.80 -2.47 21.12
C THR A 628 -73.56 -3.10 20.45
N ASP A 629 -72.52 -3.69 21.08
CA ASP A 629 -72.00 -3.86 22.46
C ASP A 629 -70.52 -4.40 22.33
N GLY A 630 -69.73 -4.54 23.41
CA GLY A 630 -68.45 -5.28 23.35
C GLY A 630 -67.39 -4.99 24.43
N SER A 631 -67.58 -5.53 25.64
CA SER A 631 -66.56 -6.02 26.60
C SER A 631 -65.06 -5.75 26.34
N ARG A 632 -64.21 -5.30 27.30
CA ARG A 632 -64.40 -4.82 28.70
C ARG A 632 -63.08 -4.21 29.20
N ALA A 633 -63.13 -3.28 30.16
CA ALA A 633 -61.94 -2.57 30.67
C ALA A 633 -61.06 -3.38 31.67
N ALA A 634 -59.85 -2.85 31.91
CA ALA A 634 -58.75 -3.45 32.67
C ALA A 634 -58.81 -3.24 34.21
N GLN A 635 -57.70 -3.61 34.89
CA GLN A 635 -57.35 -3.35 36.32
C GLN A 635 -58.11 -4.16 37.39
N PRO A 636 -57.63 -4.25 38.66
CA PRO A 636 -56.30 -3.91 39.24
C PRO A 636 -55.63 -5.09 40.01
N ALA A 637 -54.49 -4.84 40.66
CA ALA A 637 -53.96 -5.68 41.76
C ALA A 637 -54.67 -5.33 43.11
N PRO A 638 -54.56 -6.12 44.21
CA PRO A 638 -53.36 -6.08 45.08
C PRO A 638 -53.08 -7.35 45.98
N HIS A 639 -51.98 -7.31 46.76
CA HIS A 639 -51.59 -8.15 47.95
C HIS A 639 -51.67 -9.70 47.84
N GLY A 640 -50.67 -10.53 48.18
CA GLY A 640 -49.39 -10.38 48.92
C GLY A 640 -48.70 -11.77 49.00
N ASP A 641 -47.75 -12.16 49.88
CA ASP A 641 -46.88 -11.51 50.89
C ASP A 641 -45.80 -12.56 51.36
N ALA A 642 -45.00 -12.27 52.40
CA ALA A 642 -44.16 -13.18 53.22
C ALA A 642 -42.79 -13.72 52.71
N ASP A 643 -41.77 -12.85 52.82
CA ASP A 643 -40.43 -13.05 53.45
C ASP A 643 -39.68 -14.40 53.39
N ALA A 644 -38.46 -14.37 52.81
CA ALA A 644 -37.28 -15.03 53.36
C ALA A 644 -35.95 -14.35 52.91
N SER A 645 -35.19 -13.76 53.85
CA SER A 645 -33.78 -13.35 53.66
C SER A 645 -32.83 -14.58 53.57
N ARG A 646 -31.54 -14.53 53.19
CA ARG A 646 -30.46 -13.52 53.00
C ARG A 646 -29.37 -14.21 52.11
N ALA A 647 -28.27 -13.66 51.58
CA ALA A 647 -27.52 -12.38 51.58
C ALA A 647 -26.71 -12.33 50.24
N GLY A 648 -25.73 -11.46 49.94
CA GLY A 648 -25.12 -10.30 50.61
C GLY A 648 -23.72 -9.96 50.04
N GLN A 649 -23.60 -8.92 49.21
CA GLN A 649 -22.33 -8.40 48.68
C GLN A 649 -21.63 -7.45 49.68
N PRO A 650 -20.29 -7.30 49.63
CA PRO A 650 -19.57 -6.13 50.14
C PRO A 650 -19.28 -5.11 49.03
N ALA A 651 -19.35 -3.81 49.36
CA ALA A 651 -18.94 -2.69 48.50
C ALA A 651 -17.69 -1.98 49.06
N PRO A 652 -16.93 -1.21 48.26
CA PRO A 652 -15.65 -0.63 48.69
C PRO A 652 -15.75 0.81 49.25
N HIS A 653 -15.15 1.04 50.42
CA HIS A 653 -14.73 2.34 50.99
C HIS A 653 -13.55 2.06 51.98
N GLY A 654 -12.59 2.93 52.23
CA GLY A 654 -12.28 4.24 51.64
C GLY A 654 -11.04 4.89 52.32
N ASP A 655 -10.45 5.87 51.66
CA ASP A 655 -9.53 6.96 52.06
C ASP A 655 -8.55 6.84 53.27
N ALA A 656 -7.29 7.18 53.00
CA ALA A 656 -6.38 7.86 53.94
C ALA A 656 -5.41 8.79 53.17
N ASP A 657 -5.02 9.91 53.77
CA ASP A 657 -4.40 11.08 53.11
C ASP A 657 -2.92 11.33 53.53
N ALA A 658 -2.30 12.33 52.89
CA ALA A 658 -0.97 12.94 53.10
C ALA A 658 0.18 12.33 52.26
N SER A 659 1.10 13.12 51.65
CA SER A 659 1.38 14.55 51.84
C SER A 659 1.89 15.27 50.57
N ARG A 660 2.12 16.59 50.66
CA ARG A 660 2.02 17.59 49.58
C ARG A 660 3.31 18.38 49.34
N ALA A 661 3.97 18.16 48.19
CA ALA A 661 4.90 19.08 47.49
C ALA A 661 5.35 18.43 46.16
N GLY A 662 5.65 19.12 45.06
CA GLY A 662 5.51 20.55 44.74
C GLY A 662 6.13 20.84 43.35
N GLN A 663 5.51 21.70 42.54
CA GLN A 663 6.05 22.08 41.22
C GLN A 663 7.25 23.03 41.33
N PRO A 664 8.24 22.92 40.43
CA PRO A 664 9.07 24.04 40.01
C PRO A 664 8.74 24.49 38.58
N ALA A 665 8.64 25.80 38.37
CA ALA A 665 8.51 26.46 37.07
C ALA A 665 9.91 26.78 36.47
N PRO A 666 10.04 27.25 35.21
CA PRO A 666 11.34 27.30 34.54
C PRO A 666 12.19 28.54 34.86
N HIS A 667 13.50 28.32 34.96
CA HIS A 667 14.58 29.31 34.89
C HIS A 667 15.74 28.69 34.08
N GLY A 668 16.60 29.43 33.39
CA GLY A 668 16.79 30.89 33.37
C GLY A 668 18.28 31.22 33.57
N ASP A 669 18.97 31.56 32.49
CA ASP A 669 20.42 31.84 32.30
C ASP A 669 21.31 32.17 33.52
N ALA A 670 22.49 31.53 33.60
CA ALA A 670 23.77 32.22 33.83
C ALA A 670 25.03 31.34 33.55
N ASP A 671 25.93 31.91 32.76
CA ASP A 671 27.29 31.49 32.38
C ASP A 671 28.29 31.25 33.55
N ALA A 672 29.22 30.27 33.41
CA ALA A 672 30.68 30.48 33.57
C ALA A 672 31.58 29.21 33.59
N SER A 673 32.48 29.11 32.61
CA SER A 673 33.90 28.68 32.73
C SER A 673 34.38 27.19 32.85
N ARG A 674 34.84 26.67 31.70
CA ARG A 674 36.27 26.37 31.39
C ARG A 674 36.99 25.12 31.97
N ALA A 675 36.88 23.97 31.28
CA ALA A 675 37.96 23.01 30.92
C ALA A 675 37.39 21.88 30.04
N GLY A 676 38.07 21.23 29.09
CA GLY A 676 39.38 21.47 28.45
C GLY A 676 39.66 20.37 27.40
N GLN A 677 40.01 20.72 26.16
CA GLN A 677 40.20 19.75 25.05
C GLN A 677 41.60 19.11 25.04
N PRO A 678 41.74 17.80 24.76
CA PRO A 678 42.98 17.21 24.26
C PRO A 678 43.11 17.36 22.73
N ALA A 679 44.32 17.58 22.22
CA ALA A 679 44.59 17.83 20.80
C ALA A 679 45.13 16.60 20.06
N ALA A 680 45.09 16.65 18.72
CA ALA A 680 45.67 15.62 17.84
C ALA A 680 47.22 15.62 17.89
N PRO A 681 47.86 14.46 17.68
CA PRO A 681 49.31 14.36 17.56
C PRO A 681 49.78 14.67 16.12
N SER A 682 50.82 15.47 15.99
CA SER A 682 51.63 15.58 14.78
C SER A 682 53.09 15.19 15.09
N GLY A 683 53.76 14.55 14.13
CA GLY A 683 55.13 14.08 14.28
C GLY A 683 55.80 13.90 12.92
N ASN A 684 56.99 14.46 12.74
CA ASN A 684 57.71 14.51 11.46
C ASN A 684 59.20 14.27 11.69
N ALA A 685 59.81 13.39 10.89
CA ALA A 685 61.26 13.14 10.89
C ALA A 685 61.77 12.57 9.53
N ASP A 686 61.89 13.45 8.54
CA ASP A 686 62.98 13.56 7.56
C ASP A 686 63.84 12.32 7.19
N ARG A 687 63.92 11.99 5.88
CA ARG A 687 65.17 11.94 5.06
C ARG A 687 64.97 11.44 3.63
N GLY A 688 65.55 12.15 2.65
CA GLY A 688 65.94 11.56 1.34
C GLY A 688 65.75 12.43 0.09
N ARG A 689 66.86 12.83 -0.57
CA ARG A 689 66.90 13.37 -1.94
C ARG A 689 66.81 12.21 -2.98
N ALA A 690 66.61 12.39 -4.30
CA ALA A 690 66.85 13.57 -5.15
C ALA A 690 66.11 13.58 -6.51
N ALA A 691 65.97 14.80 -7.06
CA ALA A 691 66.20 15.22 -8.45
C ALA A 691 65.25 14.81 -9.62
N GLU A 692 64.52 15.82 -10.12
CA GLU A 692 64.30 16.04 -11.57
C GLU A 692 65.57 16.67 -12.23
N PRO A 693 65.69 16.85 -13.58
CA PRO A 693 64.82 17.68 -14.44
C PRO A 693 64.16 16.87 -15.59
N GLY A 694 63.23 17.37 -16.41
CA GLY A 694 62.72 18.74 -16.57
C GLY A 694 62.94 19.25 -18.01
N GLY A 695 61.86 19.53 -18.77
CA GLY A 695 61.94 20.02 -20.16
C GLY A 695 60.57 20.27 -20.80
N THR A 696 60.37 21.47 -21.37
CA THR A 696 59.08 22.03 -21.82
C THR A 696 58.93 22.07 -23.37
N PRO A 697 57.78 22.47 -23.97
CA PRO A 697 57.26 21.85 -25.19
C PRO A 697 57.34 22.70 -26.49
N GLY A 698 56.91 22.11 -27.61
CA GLY A 698 56.41 22.86 -28.78
C GLY A 698 56.26 22.05 -30.08
N GLY A 699 55.44 22.55 -31.02
CA GLY A 699 55.68 22.35 -32.48
C GLY A 699 54.80 21.39 -33.29
N THR A 700 53.62 21.86 -33.72
CA THR A 700 53.12 21.76 -35.12
C THR A 700 53.41 20.53 -36.01
N GLY A 701 52.40 19.67 -36.20
CA GLY A 701 51.66 19.56 -37.48
C GLY A 701 52.08 18.56 -38.59
N ILE A 702 51.26 18.59 -39.66
CA ILE A 702 51.38 17.89 -40.97
C ILE A 702 50.93 16.41 -41.00
N ALA A 703 50.36 16.00 -42.15
CA ALA A 703 49.48 14.84 -42.30
C ALA A 703 50.09 13.64 -43.05
N GLY A 704 49.57 12.45 -42.75
CA GLY A 704 49.05 11.48 -43.75
C GLY A 704 50.01 10.55 -44.49
N ALA A 705 49.75 9.24 -44.40
CA ALA A 705 50.01 8.26 -45.47
C ALA A 705 49.19 6.96 -45.25
N ASN A 706 48.85 6.26 -46.34
CA ASN A 706 48.24 4.93 -46.31
C ASN A 706 49.25 3.83 -45.95
N ALA A 707 48.75 2.71 -45.42
CA ALA A 707 49.41 1.41 -45.51
C ALA A 707 48.37 0.31 -45.79
N THR A 708 48.14 0.01 -47.08
CA THR A 708 47.30 -1.11 -47.52
C THR A 708 48.14 -2.37 -47.66
N PHE A 709 47.66 -3.51 -47.17
CA PHE A 709 48.10 -4.83 -47.62
C PHE A 709 46.90 -5.77 -47.71
N GLY A 710 46.81 -6.49 -48.82
CA GLY A 710 45.84 -7.56 -49.03
C GLY A 710 46.32 -8.46 -50.17
N SER A 711 45.91 -9.73 -50.13
CA SER A 711 46.07 -10.72 -51.20
C SER A 711 45.48 -12.08 -50.76
N ASP A 712 45.09 -12.99 -51.66
CA ASP A 712 44.41 -12.84 -52.96
C ASP A 712 43.86 -14.23 -53.40
N ALA A 713 42.90 -14.26 -54.34
CA ALA A 713 42.42 -15.41 -55.11
C ALA A 713 41.78 -16.61 -54.33
N GLY A 714 40.91 -17.43 -54.95
CA GLY A 714 40.40 -17.42 -56.33
C GLY A 714 39.15 -18.31 -56.53
N PRO A 715 38.52 -18.31 -57.73
CA PRO A 715 37.13 -18.75 -57.96
C PRO A 715 37.00 -20.03 -58.83
N VAL A 716 35.76 -20.43 -59.21
CA VAL A 716 35.33 -20.84 -60.59
C VAL A 716 33.88 -21.42 -60.64
N THR A 717 33.03 -20.85 -61.53
CA THR A 717 31.77 -21.33 -62.23
C THR A 717 30.81 -22.39 -61.64
N GLY A 718 29.49 -22.43 -61.93
CA GLY A 718 28.61 -21.59 -62.79
C GLY A 718 27.49 -22.40 -63.52
N SER A 719 26.50 -21.73 -64.16
CA SER A 719 25.46 -22.27 -65.09
C SER A 719 24.25 -23.05 -64.47
N ALA A 720 23.00 -23.07 -64.99
CA ALA A 720 22.18 -22.11 -65.77
C ALA A 720 20.69 -22.58 -65.90
N GLY A 721 19.76 -21.65 -66.21
CA GLY A 721 18.40 -21.91 -66.76
C GLY A 721 17.23 -22.18 -65.78
N GLY A 722 15.97 -21.82 -66.07
CA GLY A 722 15.49 -20.92 -67.14
C GLY A 722 13.96 -20.88 -67.42
N VAL A 723 13.43 -19.65 -67.61
CA VAL A 723 12.38 -19.22 -68.57
C VAL A 723 10.88 -19.54 -68.30
N GLU A 724 10.00 -18.70 -68.90
CA GLU A 724 8.51 -18.68 -69.00
C GLU A 724 7.68 -18.14 -67.79
N GLY A 725 6.67 -17.27 -67.96
CA GLY A 725 6.35 -16.41 -69.13
C GLY A 725 4.92 -15.85 -69.24
N SER A 726 4.69 -14.57 -68.92
CA SER A 726 3.43 -13.78 -69.11
C SER A 726 2.17 -14.28 -68.36
N GLY A 727 1.09 -13.52 -68.13
CA GLY A 727 0.70 -12.10 -68.33
C GLY A 727 -0.59 -11.84 -67.50
N ALA A 728 -1.35 -10.75 -67.55
CA ALA A 728 -1.25 -9.43 -68.20
C ALA A 728 -2.08 -8.40 -67.38
N GLU A 729 -2.16 -7.14 -67.82
CA GLU A 729 -2.71 -6.01 -67.03
C GLU A 729 -4.24 -5.82 -67.05
N GLY A 730 -4.75 -5.10 -66.05
CA GLY A 730 -5.73 -4.02 -66.30
C GLY A 730 -7.15 -4.16 -65.70
N GLY A 731 -7.68 -3.06 -65.16
CA GLY A 731 -9.10 -2.91 -64.80
C GLY A 731 -9.32 -2.07 -63.54
N ALA A 732 -9.87 -0.87 -63.67
CA ALA A 732 -10.14 0.04 -62.55
C ALA A 732 -11.61 0.46 -62.47
N ALA A 733 -12.06 0.78 -61.25
CA ALA A 733 -13.26 1.53 -60.88
C ALA A 733 -14.64 0.99 -61.34
N GLY A 734 -15.50 0.69 -60.35
CA GLY A 734 -16.94 0.49 -60.54
C GLY A 734 -17.66 0.52 -59.20
N ARG A 735 -18.73 1.33 -59.07
CA ARG A 735 -19.60 1.34 -57.88
C ARG A 735 -20.67 0.25 -58.02
N SER A 736 -20.91 -0.51 -56.96
CA SER A 736 -22.21 -0.64 -56.26
C SER A 736 -22.04 -1.51 -55.01
#